data_AF-A0A6M4GSL6-F1
#
_entry.id   AF-A0A6M4GSL6-F1
#
_cell.length_a   1.000
_cell.length_b   1.000
_cell.length_c   1.000
_cell.angle_alpha   90.00
_cell.angle_beta   90.00
_cell.angle_gamma   90.00
#
_symmetry.space_group_name_H-M   'P 1'
#
loop_
_entity.id
_entity.type
_entity.pdbx_description
1 polymer ?
#
loop_
_entity_poly.entity_id
_entity_poly.type
_entity_poly.pdbx_seq_one_letter_code
_entity_poly.pdbx_strand_id
1 'polypeptide(L)'
;MSAVRHALVFISAAAFSLAAHAQVCPTPAVLVGGTCTVPPGTTITANALNPIALNASATGVMTANGITVNLAAANTLCALAQTAATITFSGSTATTTSVGAAANGQNCMRATGLGSAINATGATINMLPTGTVANMVGVLADTQAAITLANTAVSMSGGNGASDYGLRATTLGTITFMGGSVSTNARGGFGVFADGGTISLPGGTTVTTAGAQIAASSTGSHGLNATGAASTITASAVTVNTSATLGSAAYAEAGGTVSVTGSALSTTGAGNTNFPAAGARAVSGGQLQVTGPGATINATGQFGHGVAVQDAGSAISLTDAAVTVSGNRAYGIHVLNGANLTSLRTSVLNTNGVGVVLDGAGTTATFTDSTIRAVPATGYGVKSTLGATSTFTNGTVRAEGLNAAAFFGSTSAMTVNNVTIQTTGDGNAMGVLADLGGQITVTGGSVTTTGTATDPSTSNARRPHGLAARNPGGVLNVTGTPVITQGDEGMGVVADDGGSATIANLTVTTSGTLALGLFSVVEQAGAQFLASITGNNVVVNTSGLRAYGADSEQNFLVAPSLITLTGSSITTQGERAMGLRAVSAGTVVASSTTVLTQGQNAHGKLARSNPSSVTINAGTTVLANGLNAHGSVAQDGGRVAGTGGTVTATGGAAAALYLYGEIATSIANYNGTNLTNTSGPTIGVGGAGNATLSNLIVQGSGHWLRVARIEDFPLLLLDPPLGGILDLDPEPLPPVVPVSLRLPKGAPVPKVTPGLAGITVTNSTLNGFADTLPGNVSNVSLLGNTLWNMTGNSNLTNTVNNASRIQYSVPAPAFKTLTTVTYAGAAGNIGLNTFLGTDGSPSDTLVIDAGTATGTTLLFIANTTGPGAVTNLNGILVVNAINGATTTAGAFSLGAPVTVNGFTYQLFRGSVDASAPESWFLRNVASSPACFPPPCDPGGVPRVPTLDDSRLAILALALLVLASRRLRVVVTRASRS
;
A
#
# COMPACT_ATOMS: atom_id res chain seq x y z
N MET A 1 54.77 -72.75 6.76
CA MET A 1 56.01 -73.52 6.52
C MET A 1 57.19 -72.59 6.79
N SER A 2 58.25 -73.05 7.48
CA SER A 2 59.46 -72.32 7.92
C SER A 2 59.23 -71.03 8.75
N ALA A 3 59.85 -70.76 9.92
CA ALA A 3 61.19 -71.05 10.47
C ALA A 3 62.28 -70.07 9.94
N VAL A 4 63.22 -69.52 10.75
CA VAL A 4 63.54 -69.81 12.18
C VAL A 4 64.35 -68.69 12.89
N ARG A 5 64.22 -68.58 14.23
CA ARG A 5 65.12 -67.88 15.21
C ARG A 5 65.28 -66.34 15.06
N HIS A 6 65.78 -65.57 16.05
CA HIS A 6 66.38 -65.87 17.37
C HIS A 6 65.64 -65.16 18.52
N ALA A 7 65.92 -65.60 19.76
CA ALA A 7 65.50 -64.93 20.99
C ALA A 7 66.70 -64.26 21.69
N LEU A 8 66.47 -63.17 22.43
CA LEU A 8 67.35 -62.73 23.51
C LEU A 8 66.55 -61.99 24.60
N VAL A 9 67.04 -62.05 25.84
CA VAL A 9 66.37 -61.48 27.02
C VAL A 9 66.64 -59.98 27.11
N PHE A 10 65.58 -59.17 27.23
CA PHE A 10 65.72 -57.76 27.60
C PHE A 10 65.79 -57.61 29.13
N ILE A 11 66.99 -57.32 29.63
CA ILE A 11 67.22 -56.94 31.02
C ILE A 11 66.75 -55.50 31.22
N SER A 12 66.09 -55.24 32.36
CA SER A 12 65.63 -53.92 32.76
C SER A 12 66.80 -52.97 33.08
N ALA A 13 67.24 -52.20 32.09
CA ALA A 13 68.13 -51.07 32.30
C ALA A 13 67.34 -49.92 32.96
N ALA A 14 67.32 -49.90 34.29
CA ALA A 14 66.76 -48.79 35.06
C ALA A 14 67.66 -47.54 34.90
N ALA A 15 67.38 -46.75 33.86
CA ALA A 15 68.01 -45.45 33.68
C ALA A 15 67.57 -44.51 34.82
N PHE A 16 68.43 -44.37 35.82
CA PHE A 16 68.28 -43.33 36.84
C PHE A 16 68.35 -41.96 36.17
N SER A 17 67.19 -41.40 35.83
CA SER A 17 67.06 -39.98 35.57
C SER A 17 67.33 -39.24 36.89
N LEU A 18 68.58 -38.83 37.12
CA LEU A 18 68.87 -37.89 38.21
C LEU A 18 67.95 -36.68 38.02
N ALA A 19 67.16 -36.38 39.05
CA ALA A 19 66.32 -35.20 39.06
C ALA A 19 67.23 -33.97 38.99
N ALA A 20 67.37 -33.40 37.79
CA ALA A 20 68.14 -32.19 37.56
C ALA A 20 67.57 -31.09 38.46
N HIS A 21 68.32 -30.73 39.50
CA HIS A 21 67.91 -29.69 40.44
C HIS A 21 67.88 -28.39 39.64
N ALA A 22 66.68 -27.85 39.42
CA ALA A 22 66.50 -26.60 38.68
C ALA A 22 67.32 -25.52 39.36
N GLN A 23 68.34 -25.00 38.67
CA GLN A 23 69.25 -24.03 39.26
C GLN A 23 68.48 -22.76 39.61
N VAL A 24 68.84 -22.11 40.71
CA VAL A 24 68.34 -20.77 41.00
C VAL A 24 68.77 -19.85 39.85
N CYS A 25 67.84 -19.12 39.24
CA CYS A 25 68.17 -18.21 38.14
C CYS A 25 69.20 -17.15 38.61
N PRO A 26 70.07 -16.65 37.71
CA PRO A 26 71.02 -15.59 38.04
C PRO A 26 70.33 -14.31 38.55
N THR A 27 71.11 -13.39 39.11
CA THR A 27 70.68 -12.03 39.46
C THR A 27 71.50 -11.01 38.66
N PRO A 28 70.93 -10.30 37.67
CA PRO A 28 69.53 -10.34 37.20
C PRO A 28 69.13 -11.67 36.54
N ALA A 29 67.81 -11.94 36.47
CA ALA A 29 67.26 -13.20 35.98
C ALA A 29 67.31 -13.30 34.44
N VAL A 30 68.51 -13.56 33.93
CA VAL A 30 68.82 -13.78 32.51
C VAL A 30 69.25 -15.23 32.31
N LEU A 31 68.62 -15.91 31.34
CA LEU A 31 68.86 -17.31 30.99
C LEU A 31 69.20 -17.43 29.49
N VAL A 32 70.26 -18.18 29.18
CA VAL A 32 70.72 -18.46 27.80
C VAL A 32 70.88 -19.97 27.66
N GLY A 33 69.81 -20.65 27.25
CA GLY A 33 69.71 -22.11 27.28
C GLY A 33 69.59 -22.70 28.70
N GLY A 34 69.32 -24.00 28.77
CA GLY A 34 69.18 -24.73 30.04
C GLY A 34 67.88 -24.43 30.80
N THR A 35 67.86 -24.70 32.11
CA THR A 35 66.66 -24.62 32.96
C THR A 35 66.96 -23.89 34.27
N CYS A 36 66.16 -22.89 34.65
CA CYS A 36 66.30 -22.23 35.96
C CYS A 36 64.96 -21.86 36.61
N THR A 37 64.98 -21.69 37.93
CA THR A 37 63.83 -21.26 38.74
C THR A 37 64.16 -19.99 39.52
N VAL A 38 63.30 -18.97 39.43
CA VAL A 38 63.30 -17.82 40.33
C VAL A 38 62.53 -18.22 41.60
N PRO A 39 63.08 -18.03 42.82
CA PRO A 39 62.38 -18.42 44.04
C PRO A 39 61.06 -17.66 44.23
N PRO A 40 59.96 -18.32 44.62
CA PRO A 40 58.72 -17.63 44.99
C PRO A 40 58.94 -16.58 46.09
N GLY A 41 58.19 -15.47 46.05
CA GLY A 41 58.36 -14.31 46.92
C GLY A 41 59.49 -13.35 46.52
N THR A 42 60.33 -13.69 45.52
CA THR A 42 61.34 -12.77 44.99
C THR A 42 60.67 -11.52 44.42
N THR A 43 61.26 -10.34 44.66
CA THR A 43 60.87 -9.08 44.01
C THR A 43 61.99 -8.63 43.07
N ILE A 44 61.68 -8.41 41.79
CA ILE A 44 62.63 -7.94 40.77
C ILE A 44 62.17 -6.58 40.23
N THR A 45 63.07 -5.60 40.18
CA THR A 45 62.77 -4.27 39.62
C THR A 45 63.51 -4.07 38.29
N ALA A 46 62.76 -3.93 37.20
CA ALA A 46 63.30 -3.47 35.92
C ALA A 46 63.42 -1.94 35.93
N ASN A 47 64.56 -1.41 35.49
CA ASN A 47 64.89 0.01 35.51
C ASN A 47 65.82 0.39 34.33
N ALA A 48 66.28 1.62 34.27
CA ALA A 48 67.12 2.10 33.14
C ALA A 48 68.49 1.39 33.02
N LEU A 49 68.99 0.73 34.07
CA LEU A 49 70.25 -0.04 34.05
C LEU A 49 70.01 -1.53 33.76
N ASN A 50 68.89 -2.09 34.22
CA ASN A 50 68.44 -3.44 33.87
C ASN A 50 67.00 -3.37 33.32
N PRO A 51 66.80 -3.20 32.00
CA PRO A 51 65.49 -2.91 31.44
C PRO A 51 64.54 -4.12 31.36
N ILE A 52 65.03 -5.33 31.59
CA ILE A 52 64.24 -6.57 31.51
C ILE A 52 64.37 -7.31 32.85
N ALA A 53 63.25 -7.59 33.52
CA ALA A 53 63.27 -8.29 34.81
C ALA A 53 63.54 -9.80 34.66
N LEU A 54 62.84 -10.48 33.75
CA LEU A 54 63.06 -11.87 33.35
C LEU A 54 63.40 -11.94 31.86
N ASN A 55 64.53 -12.53 31.48
CA ASN A 55 64.93 -12.72 30.09
C ASN A 55 65.33 -14.18 29.86
N ALA A 56 64.62 -14.88 28.97
CA ALA A 56 64.95 -16.26 28.59
C ALA A 56 65.22 -16.33 27.08
N SER A 57 66.34 -16.98 26.72
CA SER A 57 66.84 -17.07 25.35
C SER A 57 67.45 -18.45 25.03
N ALA A 58 67.71 -18.70 23.75
CA ALA A 58 68.37 -19.90 23.21
C ALA A 58 67.80 -21.23 23.74
N THR A 59 66.50 -21.46 23.56
CA THR A 59 65.75 -22.64 24.10
C THR A 59 65.69 -22.78 25.62
N GLY A 60 66.10 -21.76 26.39
CA GLY A 60 66.08 -21.80 27.85
C GLY A 60 64.65 -21.87 28.43
N VAL A 61 64.47 -22.60 29.53
CA VAL A 61 63.20 -22.74 30.25
C VAL A 61 63.30 -22.13 31.65
N MET A 62 62.55 -21.06 31.90
CA MET A 62 62.55 -20.33 33.16
C MET A 62 61.22 -20.52 33.91
N THR A 63 61.29 -20.85 35.21
CA THR A 63 60.11 -20.90 36.09
C THR A 63 60.16 -19.75 37.09
N ALA A 64 59.21 -18.83 37.02
CA ALA A 64 59.14 -17.62 37.85
C ALA A 64 57.73 -17.46 38.45
N ASN A 65 57.34 -18.45 39.27
CA ASN A 65 56.01 -18.54 39.87
C ASN A 65 55.97 -17.89 41.26
N GLY A 66 54.86 -17.19 41.58
CA GLY A 66 54.66 -16.52 42.86
C GLY A 66 55.64 -15.38 43.16
N ILE A 67 56.15 -14.68 42.13
CA ILE A 67 57.10 -13.56 42.28
C ILE A 67 56.45 -12.20 42.04
N THR A 68 57.13 -11.12 42.42
CA THR A 68 56.74 -9.73 42.12
C THR A 68 57.71 -9.09 41.14
N VAL A 69 57.19 -8.42 40.11
CA VAL A 69 57.99 -7.64 39.16
C VAL A 69 57.54 -6.17 39.13
N ASN A 70 58.47 -5.26 39.38
CA ASN A 70 58.24 -3.81 39.36
C ASN A 70 58.86 -3.18 38.10
N LEU A 71 58.06 -2.50 37.29
CA LEU A 71 58.55 -1.73 36.14
C LEU A 71 58.76 -0.26 36.56
N ALA A 72 60.03 0.16 36.66
CA ALA A 72 60.42 1.45 37.24
C ALA A 72 61.01 2.46 36.22
N ALA A 73 61.10 2.12 34.94
CA ALA A 73 61.55 3.05 33.89
C ALA A 73 60.84 2.82 32.54
N ALA A 74 61.00 3.75 31.61
CA ALA A 74 60.39 3.68 30.29
C ALA A 74 61.01 2.53 29.46
N ASN A 75 60.21 1.93 28.57
CA ASN A 75 60.59 0.79 27.73
C ASN A 75 61.07 -0.46 28.49
N THR A 76 60.67 -0.62 29.76
CA THR A 76 61.02 -1.81 30.56
C THR A 76 60.07 -2.99 30.31
N LEU A 77 60.58 -4.21 30.55
CA LEU A 77 59.84 -5.47 30.35
C LEU A 77 59.80 -6.32 31.62
N CYS A 78 58.67 -6.98 31.87
CA CYS A 78 58.56 -7.93 32.98
C CYS A 78 59.19 -9.28 32.61
N ALA A 79 58.82 -9.79 31.44
CA ALA A 79 59.26 -11.09 30.93
C ALA A 79 59.47 -11.02 29.41
N LEU A 80 60.67 -11.37 28.95
CA LEU A 80 61.02 -11.53 27.55
C LEU A 80 61.39 -12.99 27.27
N ALA A 81 60.50 -13.70 26.57
CA ALA A 81 60.80 -15.02 26.00
C ALA A 81 61.20 -14.84 24.52
N GLN A 82 62.43 -15.20 24.18
CA GLN A 82 62.97 -15.00 22.82
C GLN A 82 63.75 -16.22 22.33
N THR A 83 63.94 -16.38 21.02
CA THR A 83 64.78 -17.46 20.44
C THR A 83 64.43 -18.87 20.96
N ALA A 84 63.16 -19.24 20.82
CA ALA A 84 62.57 -20.53 21.22
C ALA A 84 62.62 -20.85 22.73
N ALA A 85 62.81 -19.85 23.59
CA ALA A 85 62.78 -19.99 25.04
C ALA A 85 61.37 -19.95 25.63
N THR A 86 61.18 -20.53 26.82
CA THR A 86 59.90 -20.56 27.55
C THR A 86 60.02 -19.92 28.93
N ILE A 87 59.06 -19.07 29.31
CA ILE A 87 58.92 -18.54 30.69
C ILE A 87 57.58 -18.97 31.28
N THR A 88 57.58 -19.47 32.52
CA THR A 88 56.36 -19.70 33.31
C THR A 88 56.23 -18.65 34.42
N PHE A 89 55.06 -18.00 34.55
CA PHE A 89 54.84 -16.84 35.45
C PHE A 89 53.55 -17.00 36.31
N SER A 90 53.24 -18.21 36.74
CA SER A 90 51.97 -18.53 37.42
C SER A 90 51.92 -18.00 38.86
N GLY A 91 50.79 -17.42 39.27
CA GLY A 91 50.59 -16.80 40.59
C GLY A 91 51.43 -15.54 40.84
N SER A 92 52.17 -15.05 39.83
CA SER A 92 53.07 -13.91 39.95
C SER A 92 52.35 -12.59 39.66
N THR A 93 52.82 -11.52 40.31
CA THR A 93 52.31 -10.16 40.13
C THR A 93 53.34 -9.31 39.40
N ALA A 94 52.89 -8.50 38.45
CA ALA A 94 53.70 -7.50 37.80
C ALA A 94 52.98 -6.14 37.82
N THR A 95 53.70 -5.09 38.21
CA THR A 95 53.14 -3.76 38.46
C THR A 95 54.07 -2.69 37.93
N THR A 96 53.54 -1.63 37.34
CA THR A 96 54.34 -0.43 37.08
C THR A 96 54.43 0.45 38.32
N THR A 97 55.65 0.85 38.68
CA THR A 97 55.93 1.82 39.74
C THR A 97 56.33 3.18 39.18
N SER A 98 56.18 3.37 37.87
CA SER A 98 56.51 4.59 37.14
C SER A 98 55.29 5.51 36.97
N VAL A 99 55.54 6.80 36.69
CA VAL A 99 54.51 7.81 36.43
C VAL A 99 54.85 8.64 35.19
N GLY A 100 53.83 9.08 34.46
CA GLY A 100 53.95 9.87 33.23
C GLY A 100 54.94 9.26 32.22
N ALA A 101 55.80 10.10 31.64
CA ALA A 101 56.77 9.67 30.63
C ALA A 101 57.72 8.55 31.08
N ALA A 102 57.92 8.33 32.39
CA ALA A 102 58.72 7.22 32.90
C ALA A 102 58.05 5.85 32.77
N ALA A 103 56.74 5.79 32.42
CA ALA A 103 56.02 4.55 32.15
C ALA A 103 55.80 4.27 30.65
N ASN A 104 56.20 5.19 29.76
CA ASN A 104 56.02 5.04 28.31
C ASN A 104 56.69 3.77 27.77
N GLY A 105 56.05 3.10 26.81
CA GLY A 105 56.63 1.96 26.09
C GLY A 105 56.86 0.70 26.92
N GLN A 106 56.36 0.63 28.17
CA GLN A 106 56.50 -0.56 29.01
C GLN A 106 55.70 -1.75 28.45
N ASN A 107 56.35 -2.90 28.28
CA ASN A 107 55.76 -4.11 27.70
C ASN A 107 55.90 -5.27 28.71
N CYS A 108 54.84 -5.65 29.44
CA CYS A 108 55.03 -6.54 30.57
C CYS A 108 55.41 -7.98 30.16
N MET A 109 54.50 -8.74 29.57
CA MET A 109 54.83 -10.05 29.00
C MET A 109 55.08 -9.92 27.50
N ARG A 110 56.28 -10.24 27.02
CA ARG A 110 56.61 -10.28 25.58
C ARG A 110 57.22 -11.61 25.17
N ALA A 111 56.60 -12.28 24.21
CA ALA A 111 57.18 -13.43 23.52
C ALA A 111 57.50 -13.03 22.07
N THR A 112 58.70 -13.35 21.60
CA THR A 112 59.18 -12.96 20.26
C THR A 112 60.00 -14.06 19.58
N GLY A 113 59.72 -14.32 18.30
CA GLY A 113 60.41 -15.35 17.51
C GLY A 113 59.76 -16.73 17.61
N LEU A 114 59.93 -17.53 16.55
CA LEU A 114 59.34 -18.86 16.42
C LEU A 114 59.70 -19.77 17.61
N GLY A 115 58.68 -20.41 18.18
CA GLY A 115 58.81 -21.34 19.31
C GLY A 115 59.00 -20.68 20.68
N SER A 116 59.12 -19.35 20.76
CA SER A 116 59.20 -18.65 22.06
C SER A 116 57.83 -18.64 22.76
N ALA A 117 57.80 -18.90 24.07
CA ALA A 117 56.57 -19.08 24.82
C ALA A 117 56.55 -18.35 26.18
N ILE A 118 55.40 -17.79 26.56
CA ILE A 118 55.11 -17.41 27.96
C ILE A 118 53.82 -18.10 28.42
N ASN A 119 53.87 -18.76 29.57
CA ASN A 119 52.75 -19.49 30.17
C ASN A 119 52.45 -18.94 31.58
N ALA A 120 51.19 -18.64 31.93
CA ALA A 120 50.85 -18.25 33.30
C ALA A 120 49.42 -18.63 33.69
N THR A 121 49.23 -19.06 34.93
CA THR A 121 47.91 -19.23 35.56
C THR A 121 47.80 -18.36 36.80
N GLY A 122 46.71 -17.58 36.93
CA GLY A 122 46.45 -16.75 38.11
C GLY A 122 47.42 -15.57 38.28
N ALA A 123 47.97 -15.03 37.18
CA ALA A 123 48.88 -13.89 37.23
C ALA A 123 48.10 -12.56 37.33
N THR A 124 48.76 -11.52 37.86
CA THR A 124 48.21 -10.15 37.91
C THR A 124 49.16 -9.18 37.21
N ILE A 125 48.65 -8.41 36.25
CA ILE A 125 49.40 -7.43 35.45
C ILE A 125 48.75 -6.05 35.64
N ASN A 126 49.36 -5.19 36.46
CA ASN A 126 48.85 -3.87 36.85
C ASN A 126 49.70 -2.75 36.22
N MET A 127 49.42 -2.45 34.96
CA MET A 127 49.98 -1.33 34.21
C MET A 127 49.16 -0.06 34.46
N LEU A 128 49.10 0.37 35.73
CA LEU A 128 48.25 1.46 36.21
C LEU A 128 49.04 2.72 36.67
N PRO A 129 49.85 3.34 35.80
CA PRO A 129 50.57 4.58 36.13
C PRO A 129 49.62 5.78 36.16
N THR A 130 50.07 6.86 36.80
CA THR A 130 49.38 8.15 36.79
C THR A 130 50.00 9.12 35.78
N GLY A 131 49.19 10.03 35.22
CA GLY A 131 49.62 11.04 34.25
C GLY A 131 49.30 10.70 32.80
N THR A 132 50.11 11.20 31.87
CA THR A 132 50.02 10.91 30.42
C THR A 132 51.05 9.84 30.09
N VAL A 133 50.61 8.65 29.70
CA VAL A 133 51.46 7.49 29.38
C VAL A 133 50.97 6.84 28.08
N ALA A 134 51.89 6.41 27.22
CA ALA A 134 51.57 5.91 25.89
C ALA A 134 52.41 4.68 25.49
N ASN A 135 51.87 3.89 24.55
CA ASN A 135 52.46 2.70 23.95
C ASN A 135 52.78 1.57 24.96
N MET A 136 52.01 1.46 26.05
CA MET A 136 52.13 0.32 26.97
C MET A 136 51.44 -0.94 26.42
N VAL A 137 52.01 -2.11 26.71
CA VAL A 137 51.36 -3.40 26.43
C VAL A 137 51.40 -4.30 27.65
N GLY A 138 50.26 -4.86 28.03
CA GLY A 138 50.18 -5.88 29.08
C GLY A 138 50.79 -7.20 28.62
N VAL A 139 50.33 -7.69 27.47
CA VAL A 139 50.75 -8.97 26.87
C VAL A 139 50.97 -8.80 25.36
N LEU A 140 52.18 -9.09 24.87
CA LEU A 140 52.59 -8.98 23.47
C LEU A 140 53.13 -10.32 22.94
N ALA A 141 52.46 -10.92 21.98
CA ALA A 141 53.02 -12.01 21.18
C ALA A 141 53.39 -11.51 19.78
N ASP A 142 54.65 -11.62 19.40
CA ASP A 142 55.13 -11.21 18.08
C ASP A 142 56.01 -12.26 17.39
N THR A 143 56.15 -12.13 16.07
CA THR A 143 57.12 -12.88 15.25
C THR A 143 57.03 -14.40 15.41
N GLN A 144 55.81 -14.96 15.26
CA GLN A 144 55.49 -16.39 15.42
C GLN A 144 55.68 -16.96 16.84
N ALA A 145 55.75 -16.12 17.88
CA ALA A 145 55.76 -16.57 19.28
C ALA A 145 54.35 -16.89 19.80
N ALA A 146 54.27 -17.56 20.96
CA ALA A 146 53.02 -17.94 21.62
C ALA A 146 52.95 -17.44 23.07
N ILE A 147 51.75 -17.08 23.55
CA ILE A 147 51.50 -16.81 24.96
C ILE A 147 50.20 -17.50 25.40
N THR A 148 50.24 -18.24 26.51
CA THR A 148 49.07 -18.92 27.10
C THR A 148 48.82 -18.44 28.52
N LEU A 149 47.66 -17.81 28.76
CA LEU A 149 47.27 -17.25 30.05
C LEU A 149 45.94 -17.85 30.52
N ALA A 150 45.82 -18.12 31.81
CA ALA A 150 44.61 -18.67 32.41
C ALA A 150 44.27 -17.96 33.73
N ASN A 151 43.03 -17.52 33.91
CA ASN A 151 42.57 -16.79 35.11
C ASN A 151 43.45 -15.59 35.49
N THR A 152 44.06 -14.94 34.49
CA THR A 152 44.94 -13.79 34.66
C THR A 152 44.13 -12.49 34.67
N ALA A 153 44.55 -11.50 35.46
CA ALA A 153 44.00 -10.15 35.45
C ALA A 153 44.99 -9.18 34.79
N VAL A 154 44.53 -8.41 33.79
CA VAL A 154 45.32 -7.39 33.08
C VAL A 154 44.62 -6.03 33.18
N SER A 155 45.30 -5.02 33.71
CA SER A 155 44.74 -3.69 33.95
C SER A 155 45.68 -2.61 33.43
N MET A 156 45.21 -1.78 32.49
CA MET A 156 45.99 -0.77 31.76
C MET A 156 45.45 0.65 31.97
N SER A 157 46.33 1.65 32.10
CA SER A 157 45.94 3.07 32.19
C SER A 157 46.97 4.04 31.61
N GLY A 158 46.66 4.64 30.45
CA GLY A 158 47.47 5.68 29.81
C GLY A 158 47.09 7.11 30.20
N GLY A 159 45.97 7.28 30.91
CA GLY A 159 45.35 8.57 31.18
C GLY A 159 45.04 9.31 29.87
N ASN A 160 45.82 10.36 29.56
CA ASN A 160 45.69 11.12 28.31
C ASN A 160 46.54 10.59 27.15
N GLY A 161 47.49 9.69 27.40
CA GLY A 161 48.34 9.11 26.35
C GLY A 161 47.65 7.97 25.61
N ALA A 162 48.26 7.56 24.50
CA ALA A 162 47.61 6.81 23.43
C ALA A 162 48.25 5.46 23.13
N SER A 163 47.51 4.60 22.44
CA SER A 163 47.98 3.30 21.93
C SER A 163 48.43 2.34 23.02
N ASP A 164 47.66 2.23 24.11
CA ASP A 164 47.88 1.19 25.12
C ASP A 164 47.01 -0.05 24.84
N TYR A 165 47.61 -1.23 25.01
CA TYR A 165 47.01 -2.52 24.66
C TYR A 165 46.99 -3.48 25.86
N GLY A 166 45.84 -4.09 26.16
CA GLY A 166 45.75 -5.18 27.13
C GLY A 166 46.46 -6.43 26.62
N LEU A 167 45.90 -7.04 25.57
CA LEU A 167 46.51 -8.11 24.78
C LEU A 167 46.78 -7.63 23.35
N ARG A 168 47.98 -7.86 22.82
CA ARG A 168 48.35 -7.58 21.42
C ARG A 168 49.04 -8.77 20.76
N ALA A 169 48.52 -9.22 19.63
CA ALA A 169 49.15 -10.23 18.78
C ALA A 169 49.50 -9.63 17.40
N THR A 170 50.73 -9.82 16.95
CA THR A 170 51.23 -9.25 15.69
C THR A 170 52.28 -10.14 15.02
N THR A 171 52.55 -9.96 13.72
CA THR A 171 53.57 -10.70 12.95
C THR A 171 53.51 -12.22 13.18
N LEU A 172 52.32 -12.80 12.96
CA LEU A 172 51.96 -14.21 13.18
C LEU A 172 52.10 -14.72 14.64
N GLY A 173 52.29 -13.81 15.61
CA GLY A 173 52.22 -14.13 17.04
C GLY A 173 50.83 -14.59 17.47
N THR A 174 50.78 -15.41 18.53
CA THR A 174 49.56 -16.05 19.02
C THR A 174 49.36 -15.82 20.52
N ILE A 175 48.13 -15.52 20.95
CA ILE A 175 47.75 -15.45 22.37
C ILE A 175 46.52 -16.35 22.61
N THR A 176 46.57 -17.17 23.66
CA THR A 176 45.40 -17.87 24.22
C THR A 176 45.17 -17.37 25.63
N PHE A 177 43.98 -16.84 25.93
CA PHE A 177 43.65 -16.22 27.21
C PHE A 177 42.32 -16.78 27.75
N MET A 178 42.40 -17.61 28.80
CA MET A 178 41.31 -18.46 29.27
C MET A 178 40.75 -17.93 30.60
N GLY A 179 39.48 -17.58 30.67
CA GLY A 179 38.91 -16.91 31.86
C GLY A 179 39.53 -15.53 32.12
N GLY A 180 39.53 -15.09 33.39
CA GLY A 180 40.22 -13.87 33.82
C GLY A 180 39.60 -12.55 33.33
N SER A 181 40.38 -11.48 33.36
CA SER A 181 39.93 -10.14 32.97
C SER A 181 40.99 -9.31 32.26
N VAL A 182 40.55 -8.43 31.36
CA VAL A 182 41.38 -7.45 30.64
C VAL A 182 40.67 -6.09 30.68
N SER A 183 41.35 -5.05 31.14
CA SER A 183 40.75 -3.71 31.25
C SER A 183 41.69 -2.59 30.80
N THR A 184 41.14 -1.56 30.15
CA THR A 184 41.89 -0.33 29.80
C THR A 184 41.02 0.92 29.88
N ASN A 185 41.55 1.98 30.50
CA ASN A 185 40.97 3.32 30.48
C ASN A 185 41.78 4.32 29.61
N ALA A 186 42.80 3.84 28.89
CA ALA A 186 43.70 4.66 28.09
C ALA A 186 43.03 5.25 26.84
N ARG A 187 43.48 6.43 26.39
CA ARG A 187 42.91 7.12 25.22
C ARG A 187 43.19 6.33 23.94
N GLY A 188 42.15 5.94 23.20
CA GLY A 188 42.29 5.03 22.06
C GLY A 188 42.91 3.68 22.45
N GLY A 189 42.61 3.21 23.66
CA GLY A 189 43.14 1.96 24.22
C GLY A 189 42.37 0.75 23.73
N PHE A 190 43.07 -0.37 23.54
CA PHE A 190 42.46 -1.62 23.08
C PHE A 190 42.51 -2.67 24.18
N GLY A 191 41.39 -3.33 24.45
CA GLY A 191 41.36 -4.48 25.36
C GLY A 191 42.14 -5.65 24.75
N VAL A 192 41.73 -6.06 23.54
CA VAL A 192 42.32 -7.16 22.78
C VAL A 192 42.51 -6.71 21.33
N PHE A 193 43.73 -6.79 20.82
CA PHE A 193 44.12 -6.24 19.51
C PHE A 193 44.93 -7.25 18.68
N ALA A 194 44.41 -7.59 17.50
CA ALA A 194 45.08 -8.44 16.52
C ALA A 194 45.49 -7.61 15.30
N ASP A 195 46.77 -7.63 14.96
CA ASP A 195 47.43 -6.76 13.97
C ASP A 195 48.52 -7.57 13.24
N GLY A 196 48.08 -8.44 12.35
CA GLY A 196 48.87 -9.51 11.74
C GLY A 196 49.05 -10.75 12.62
N GLY A 197 48.25 -10.93 13.68
CA GLY A 197 48.36 -12.04 14.64
C GLY A 197 47.02 -12.67 15.04
N THR A 198 47.04 -13.71 15.87
CA THR A 198 45.83 -14.44 16.31
C THR A 198 45.63 -14.40 17.82
N ILE A 199 44.41 -14.15 18.28
CA ILE A 199 44.03 -14.22 19.70
C ILE A 199 42.83 -15.14 19.91
N SER A 200 42.93 -16.06 20.87
CA SER A 200 41.87 -16.96 21.31
C SER A 200 41.45 -16.65 22.75
N LEU A 201 40.15 -16.52 22.99
CA LEU A 201 39.53 -16.23 24.29
C LEU A 201 38.49 -17.30 24.65
N PRO A 202 38.90 -18.54 25.00
CA PRO A 202 37.96 -19.62 25.28
C PRO A 202 37.41 -19.55 26.71
N GLY A 203 36.18 -19.04 26.85
CA GLY A 203 35.36 -19.13 28.05
C GLY A 203 35.69 -18.08 29.13
N GLY A 204 34.68 -17.29 29.53
CA GLY A 204 34.65 -16.62 30.83
C GLY A 204 35.54 -15.39 31.00
N THR A 205 36.23 -14.93 29.96
CA THR A 205 37.00 -13.67 30.02
C THR A 205 36.07 -12.45 30.04
N THR A 206 36.36 -11.49 30.92
CA THR A 206 35.72 -10.16 30.89
C THR A 206 36.67 -9.11 30.32
N VAL A 207 36.26 -8.40 29.27
CA VAL A 207 37.00 -7.30 28.64
C VAL A 207 36.26 -5.98 28.86
N THR A 208 36.95 -4.94 29.35
CA THR A 208 36.33 -3.63 29.64
C THR A 208 37.18 -2.47 29.12
N THR A 209 36.62 -1.59 28.28
CA THR A 209 37.28 -0.35 27.83
C THR A 209 36.49 0.92 28.16
N ALA A 210 37.20 1.97 28.58
CA ALA A 210 36.56 3.20 29.05
C ALA A 210 37.25 4.52 28.59
N GLY A 211 38.39 4.44 27.91
CA GLY A 211 39.18 5.62 27.57
C GLY A 211 38.61 6.46 26.44
N ALA A 212 38.90 7.76 26.44
CA ALA A 212 38.44 8.70 25.42
C ALA A 212 39.01 8.41 24.02
N GLN A 213 38.37 8.95 22.97
CA GLN A 213 38.89 8.90 21.60
C GLN A 213 40.22 9.65 21.40
N ILE A 214 41.01 9.24 20.41
CA ILE A 214 42.09 10.05 19.82
C ILE A 214 41.46 10.96 18.76
N ALA A 215 41.24 12.23 19.11
CA ALA A 215 40.48 13.16 18.27
C ALA A 215 41.12 13.45 16.90
N ALA A 216 42.44 13.35 16.78
CA ALA A 216 43.16 13.61 15.53
C ALA A 216 43.02 12.50 14.47
N SER A 217 42.66 11.28 14.88
CA SER A 217 42.57 10.09 14.01
C SER A 217 41.20 9.40 14.08
N SER A 218 40.24 9.96 14.82
CA SER A 218 38.93 9.36 15.12
C SER A 218 39.01 7.92 15.69
N THR A 219 40.12 7.57 16.34
CA THR A 219 40.30 6.24 16.95
C THR A 219 39.60 6.17 18.30
N GLY A 220 38.55 5.36 18.41
CA GLY A 220 37.91 5.00 19.68
C GLY A 220 38.74 4.02 20.52
N SER A 221 38.25 3.66 21.71
CA SER A 221 38.86 2.63 22.56
C SER A 221 38.02 1.35 22.50
N HIS A 222 38.54 0.28 21.89
CA HIS A 222 37.74 -0.88 21.45
C HIS A 222 37.99 -2.14 22.30
N GLY A 223 36.95 -2.95 22.47
CA GLY A 223 36.98 -4.18 23.27
C GLY A 223 37.84 -5.26 22.63
N LEU A 224 37.34 -5.84 21.55
CA LEU A 224 38.06 -6.73 20.63
C LEU A 224 38.22 -5.99 19.30
N ASN A 225 39.44 -5.85 18.78
CA ASN A 225 39.67 -5.33 17.42
C ASN A 225 40.66 -6.21 16.63
N ALA A 226 40.25 -6.67 15.44
CA ALA A 226 41.12 -7.31 14.47
C ALA A 226 41.28 -6.42 13.23
N THR A 227 42.51 -5.96 12.98
CA THR A 227 42.84 -5.06 11.86
C THR A 227 43.83 -5.73 10.89
N GLY A 228 43.53 -5.72 9.59
CA GLY A 228 44.37 -6.34 8.56
C GLY A 228 44.05 -7.83 8.29
N ALA A 229 44.15 -8.26 7.03
CA ALA A 229 43.72 -9.58 6.54
C ALA A 229 44.39 -10.82 7.16
N ALA A 230 45.46 -10.67 7.95
CA ALA A 230 46.11 -11.76 8.70
C ALA A 230 45.71 -11.79 10.20
N SER A 231 44.78 -10.93 10.61
CA SER A 231 44.35 -10.78 12.01
C SER A 231 43.10 -11.58 12.31
N THR A 232 43.12 -12.38 13.38
CA THR A 232 41.97 -13.17 13.84
C THR A 232 41.78 -13.05 15.34
N ILE A 233 40.56 -12.76 15.79
CA ILE A 233 40.13 -12.94 17.18
C ILE A 233 39.00 -13.96 17.22
N THR A 234 39.15 -15.00 18.05
CA THR A 234 38.09 -15.99 18.31
C THR A 234 37.78 -16.00 19.80
N ALA A 235 36.52 -15.77 20.18
CA ALA A 235 36.12 -15.70 21.59
C ALA A 235 34.84 -16.49 21.88
N SER A 236 34.75 -17.16 23.04
CA SER A 236 33.53 -17.87 23.44
C SER A 236 33.15 -17.57 24.88
N ALA A 237 31.85 -17.37 25.12
CA ALA A 237 31.29 -17.00 26.43
C ALA A 237 32.06 -15.87 27.13
N VAL A 238 32.43 -14.81 26.39
CA VAL A 238 33.09 -13.62 26.92
C VAL A 238 32.10 -12.48 27.16
N THR A 239 32.41 -11.61 28.11
CA THR A 239 31.68 -10.37 28.36
C THR A 239 32.54 -9.19 27.96
N VAL A 240 32.07 -8.34 27.04
CA VAL A 240 32.83 -7.19 26.51
C VAL A 240 32.02 -5.90 26.70
N ASN A 241 32.55 -4.97 27.50
CA ASN A 241 31.91 -3.70 27.84
C ASN A 241 32.75 -2.52 27.35
N THR A 242 32.17 -1.57 26.60
CA THR A 242 32.88 -0.36 26.17
C THR A 242 32.06 0.92 26.43
N SER A 243 32.56 1.82 27.29
CA SER A 243 31.95 3.15 27.53
C SER A 243 32.64 4.28 26.74
N ALA A 244 33.66 3.94 25.96
CA ALA A 244 34.49 4.87 25.20
C ALA A 244 33.77 5.56 24.04
N THR A 245 34.10 6.83 23.78
CA THR A 245 33.67 7.55 22.57
C THR A 245 34.22 6.84 21.32
N LEU A 246 33.36 6.63 20.32
CA LEU A 246 33.59 5.83 19.11
C LEU A 246 33.99 4.35 19.36
N GLY A 247 33.92 3.88 20.62
CA GLY A 247 34.30 2.52 20.99
C GLY A 247 33.31 1.49 20.46
N SER A 248 33.84 0.34 20.03
CA SER A 248 33.04 -0.83 19.65
C SER A 248 33.47 -2.05 20.47
N ALA A 249 32.50 -2.89 20.86
CA ALA A 249 32.78 -4.05 21.71
C ALA A 249 33.46 -5.18 20.92
N ALA A 250 32.95 -5.51 19.74
CA ALA A 250 33.67 -6.29 18.74
C ALA A 250 33.82 -5.49 17.44
N TYR A 251 35.04 -5.40 16.91
CA TYR A 251 35.39 -4.59 15.74
C TYR A 251 36.31 -5.38 14.79
N ALA A 252 36.00 -5.34 13.50
CA ALA A 252 36.78 -5.95 12.43
C ALA A 252 37.04 -4.91 11.32
N GLU A 253 38.30 -4.68 10.95
CA GLU A 253 38.68 -3.67 9.97
C GLU A 253 39.81 -4.11 9.04
N ALA A 254 39.91 -3.50 7.85
CA ALA A 254 40.97 -3.76 6.87
C ALA A 254 41.17 -5.25 6.49
N GLY A 255 40.07 -6.03 6.45
CA GLY A 255 40.09 -7.47 6.19
C GLY A 255 40.29 -8.37 7.42
N GLY A 256 40.47 -7.81 8.61
CA GLY A 256 40.58 -8.59 9.86
C GLY A 256 39.30 -9.36 10.19
N THR A 257 39.43 -10.44 10.96
CA THR A 257 38.33 -11.35 11.31
C THR A 257 38.09 -11.42 12.82
N VAL A 258 36.83 -11.31 13.24
CA VAL A 258 36.40 -11.54 14.64
C VAL A 258 35.23 -12.53 14.68
N SER A 259 35.39 -13.68 15.34
CA SER A 259 34.27 -14.60 15.61
C SER A 259 34.01 -14.71 17.11
N VAL A 260 32.76 -14.54 17.52
CA VAL A 260 32.31 -14.68 18.90
C VAL A 260 31.13 -15.64 19.03
N THR A 261 31.14 -16.48 20.07
CA THR A 261 30.11 -17.51 20.31
C THR A 261 29.58 -17.47 21.74
N GLY A 262 28.27 -17.26 21.93
CA GLY A 262 27.61 -17.22 23.25
C GLY A 262 28.05 -16.05 24.13
N SER A 263 28.51 -14.95 23.51
CA SER A 263 29.16 -13.82 24.19
C SER A 263 28.24 -12.61 24.37
N ALA A 264 28.48 -11.82 25.42
CA ALA A 264 27.77 -10.57 25.69
C ALA A 264 28.62 -9.36 25.26
N LEU A 265 28.12 -8.59 24.29
CA LEU A 265 28.73 -7.36 23.78
C LEU A 265 27.90 -6.15 24.23
N SER A 266 28.53 -5.12 24.77
CA SER A 266 27.84 -3.98 25.40
C SER A 266 28.56 -2.65 25.13
N THR A 267 27.86 -1.66 24.55
CA THR A 267 28.39 -0.32 24.28
C THR A 267 27.51 0.80 24.85
N THR A 268 28.08 1.59 25.74
CA THR A 268 27.41 2.77 26.35
C THR A 268 28.01 4.10 25.90
N GLY A 269 29.17 4.06 25.23
CA GLY A 269 29.84 5.24 24.68
C GLY A 269 29.14 5.83 23.45
N ALA A 270 29.33 7.13 23.21
CA ALA A 270 28.74 7.83 22.07
C ALA A 270 29.59 7.72 20.79
N GLY A 271 28.92 7.57 19.65
CA GLY A 271 29.48 7.64 18.30
C GLY A 271 29.18 8.95 17.57
N ASN A 272 29.41 8.96 16.26
CA ASN A 272 28.89 9.94 15.31
C ASN A 272 28.45 9.25 14.01
N THR A 273 28.01 10.01 12.99
CA THR A 273 27.51 9.48 11.70
C THR A 273 28.53 8.61 10.95
N ASN A 274 29.81 8.99 11.01
CA ASN A 274 30.88 8.34 10.23
C ASN A 274 31.56 7.24 11.08
N PHE A 275 31.61 7.47 12.40
CA PHE A 275 32.18 6.56 13.37
C PHE A 275 31.15 6.25 14.48
N PRO A 276 30.14 5.41 14.20
CA PRO A 276 29.24 4.93 15.24
C PRO A 276 30.02 4.13 16.27
N ALA A 277 29.61 4.25 17.54
CA ALA A 277 29.94 3.26 18.56
C ALA A 277 29.02 2.05 18.32
N ALA A 278 29.49 0.81 18.46
CA ALA A 278 28.65 -0.34 18.16
C ALA A 278 29.00 -1.62 18.92
N GLY A 279 27.97 -2.42 19.24
CA GLY A 279 28.16 -3.74 19.83
C GLY A 279 28.99 -4.66 18.95
N ALA A 280 28.64 -4.75 17.66
CA ALA A 280 29.45 -5.39 16.63
C ALA A 280 29.63 -4.46 15.42
N ARG A 281 30.88 -4.26 14.97
CA ARG A 281 31.21 -3.41 13.81
C ARG A 281 32.16 -4.09 12.85
N ALA A 282 31.91 -3.96 11.55
CA ALA A 282 32.82 -4.38 10.50
C ALA A 282 32.94 -3.31 9.40
N VAL A 283 34.16 -2.94 9.01
CA VAL A 283 34.44 -1.88 8.02
C VAL A 283 35.59 -2.27 7.08
N SER A 284 35.68 -1.63 5.91
CA SER A 284 36.83 -1.77 5.00
C SER A 284 37.27 -3.24 4.74
N GLY A 285 36.31 -4.13 4.47
CA GLY A 285 36.55 -5.57 4.21
C GLY A 285 36.57 -6.46 5.46
N GLY A 286 36.39 -5.92 6.67
CA GLY A 286 36.37 -6.69 7.91
C GLY A 286 35.25 -7.73 7.97
N GLN A 287 35.53 -8.87 8.60
CA GLN A 287 34.59 -9.99 8.75
C GLN A 287 34.25 -10.19 10.24
N LEU A 288 32.97 -10.21 10.60
CA LEU A 288 32.57 -10.44 11.99
C LEU A 288 31.40 -11.43 12.12
N GLN A 289 31.56 -12.41 13.00
CA GLN A 289 30.55 -13.44 13.27
C GLN A 289 30.09 -13.39 14.74
N VAL A 290 28.78 -13.35 14.99
CA VAL A 290 28.16 -13.48 16.32
C VAL A 290 27.22 -14.69 16.30
N THR A 291 27.51 -15.69 17.12
CA THR A 291 26.85 -17.01 17.05
C THR A 291 26.41 -17.52 18.42
N GLY A 292 25.42 -18.41 18.42
CA GLY A 292 25.11 -19.31 19.52
C GLY A 292 24.16 -18.73 20.58
N PRO A 293 23.37 -19.61 21.23
CA PRO A 293 22.30 -19.19 22.13
C PRO A 293 22.83 -18.39 23.32
N GLY A 294 22.18 -17.26 23.60
CA GLY A 294 22.59 -16.33 24.66
C GLY A 294 23.60 -15.27 24.22
N ALA A 295 24.05 -15.27 22.96
CA ALA A 295 24.81 -14.15 22.41
C ALA A 295 23.96 -12.86 22.44
N THR A 296 24.47 -11.81 23.07
CA THR A 296 23.74 -10.55 23.26
C THR A 296 24.56 -9.36 22.80
N ILE A 297 23.88 -8.37 22.21
CA ILE A 297 24.47 -7.14 21.68
C ILE A 297 23.64 -5.96 22.18
N ASN A 298 24.19 -5.19 23.13
CA ASN A 298 23.46 -4.12 23.82
C ASN A 298 24.10 -2.76 23.51
N ALA A 299 23.31 -1.76 23.10
CA ALA A 299 23.84 -0.43 22.79
C ALA A 299 22.93 0.73 23.26
N THR A 300 23.49 1.68 24.02
CA THR A 300 22.73 2.76 24.68
C THR A 300 23.26 4.17 24.44
N GLY A 301 24.46 4.32 23.87
CA GLY A 301 25.06 5.63 23.57
C GLY A 301 24.38 6.37 22.42
N GLN A 302 24.60 7.69 22.30
CA GLN A 302 24.18 8.44 21.11
C GLN A 302 24.94 7.92 19.88
N PHE A 303 24.25 7.63 18.77
CA PHE A 303 24.80 6.86 17.63
C PHE A 303 25.45 5.51 18.05
N GLY A 304 25.03 4.94 19.20
CA GLY A 304 25.44 3.63 19.68
C GLY A 304 24.61 2.55 19.01
N HIS A 305 25.03 2.08 17.83
CA HIS A 305 24.31 1.05 17.06
C HIS A 305 24.45 -0.33 17.72
N GLY A 306 23.47 -1.21 17.53
CA GLY A 306 23.64 -2.63 17.89
C GLY A 306 24.71 -3.27 17.01
N VAL A 307 24.45 -3.26 15.70
CA VAL A 307 25.33 -3.81 14.66
C VAL A 307 25.55 -2.78 13.56
N ALA A 308 26.79 -2.62 13.08
CA ALA A 308 27.16 -1.70 12.00
C ALA A 308 28.09 -2.38 10.97
N VAL A 309 27.71 -2.42 9.70
CA VAL A 309 28.52 -2.96 8.60
C VAL A 309 28.70 -1.91 7.52
N GLN A 310 29.94 -1.54 7.21
CA GLN A 310 30.26 -0.45 6.28
C GLN A 310 31.25 -0.92 5.20
N ASP A 311 31.04 -0.43 3.99
CA ASP A 311 31.94 -0.57 2.83
C ASP A 311 31.95 -1.95 2.16
N ALA A 312 32.24 -1.95 0.86
CA ALA A 312 32.26 -3.14 0.03
C ALA A 312 33.22 -4.22 0.56
N GLY A 313 32.72 -5.46 0.62
CA GLY A 313 33.46 -6.62 1.11
C GLY A 313 33.38 -6.83 2.62
N SER A 314 32.97 -5.83 3.41
CA SER A 314 32.72 -6.02 4.84
C SER A 314 31.45 -6.85 5.06
N ALA A 315 31.49 -7.79 6.01
CA ALA A 315 30.33 -8.63 6.30
C ALA A 315 30.14 -8.90 7.80
N ILE A 316 28.87 -8.97 8.23
CA ILE A 316 28.50 -9.53 9.53
C ILE A 316 27.53 -10.70 9.38
N SER A 317 27.77 -11.75 10.16
CA SER A 317 26.84 -12.89 10.31
C SER A 317 26.36 -13.00 11.75
N LEU A 318 25.03 -12.98 11.94
CA LEU A 318 24.34 -13.11 13.22
C LEU A 318 23.56 -14.43 13.24
N THR A 319 23.72 -15.25 14.28
CA THR A 319 22.98 -16.52 14.43
C THR A 319 22.66 -16.77 15.91
N ASP A 320 21.37 -16.95 16.22
CA ASP A 320 20.85 -17.18 17.58
C ASP A 320 21.17 -16.04 18.59
N ALA A 321 21.34 -14.82 18.09
CA ALA A 321 21.74 -13.64 18.85
C ALA A 321 20.58 -12.66 19.14
N ALA A 322 20.68 -11.91 20.24
CA ALA A 322 19.72 -10.87 20.62
C ALA A 322 20.36 -9.47 20.65
N VAL A 323 19.81 -8.54 19.87
CA VAL A 323 20.28 -7.16 19.71
C VAL A 323 19.28 -6.20 20.38
N THR A 324 19.74 -5.44 21.38
CA THR A 324 18.91 -4.47 22.12
C THR A 324 19.52 -3.08 22.07
N VAL A 325 18.76 -2.11 21.58
CA VAL A 325 19.22 -0.73 21.37
C VAL A 325 18.25 0.28 21.97
N SER A 326 18.78 1.29 22.66
CA SER A 326 17.99 2.40 23.24
C SER A 326 18.64 3.78 23.06
N GLY A 327 19.77 3.86 22.36
CA GLY A 327 20.51 5.10 22.16
C GLY A 327 19.82 6.13 21.26
N ASN A 328 19.99 7.42 21.56
CA ASN A 328 19.51 8.50 20.69
C ASN A 328 20.22 8.44 19.32
N ARG A 329 19.44 8.48 18.21
CA ARG A 329 19.96 8.34 16.84
C ARG A 329 20.72 7.01 16.61
N ALA A 330 20.37 5.97 17.35
CA ALA A 330 20.91 4.63 17.14
C ALA A 330 19.97 3.76 16.31
N TYR A 331 20.57 2.82 15.57
CA TYR A 331 19.87 1.78 14.83
C TYR A 331 20.12 0.41 15.47
N GLY A 332 19.15 -0.50 15.38
CA GLY A 332 19.35 -1.89 15.81
C GLY A 332 20.45 -2.54 14.97
N ILE A 333 20.30 -2.47 13.65
CA ILE A 333 21.32 -2.84 12.67
C ILE A 333 21.41 -1.75 11.59
N HIS A 334 22.63 -1.44 11.14
CA HIS A 334 22.91 -0.51 10.05
C HIS A 334 23.90 -1.17 9.07
N VAL A 335 23.54 -1.27 7.79
CA VAL A 335 24.35 -1.84 6.72
C VAL A 335 24.44 -0.82 5.60
N LEU A 336 25.65 -0.45 5.15
CA LEU A 336 25.81 0.56 4.09
C LEU A 336 27.07 0.43 3.22
N ASN A 337 27.10 1.20 2.12
CA ASN A 337 28.22 1.35 1.19
C ASN A 337 28.69 0.04 0.50
N GLY A 338 27.78 -0.90 0.23
CA GLY A 338 28.14 -2.18 -0.42
C GLY A 338 28.46 -3.32 0.55
N ALA A 339 28.22 -3.12 1.85
CA ALA A 339 28.42 -4.13 2.88
C ALA A 339 27.34 -5.24 2.87
N ASN A 340 27.66 -6.37 3.50
CA ASN A 340 26.78 -7.54 3.61
C ASN A 340 26.35 -7.86 5.05
N LEU A 341 25.11 -8.31 5.21
CA LEU A 341 24.59 -8.87 6.47
C LEU A 341 23.87 -10.22 6.22
N THR A 342 24.17 -11.19 7.07
CA THR A 342 23.32 -12.39 7.24
C THR A 342 22.81 -12.47 8.69
N SER A 343 21.53 -12.78 8.85
CA SER A 343 20.86 -12.90 10.15
C SER A 343 19.97 -14.14 10.16
N LEU A 344 20.20 -15.03 11.12
CA LEU A 344 19.44 -16.26 11.33
C LEU A 344 18.94 -16.32 12.78
N ARG A 345 17.63 -16.51 12.99
CA ARG A 345 16.99 -16.60 14.32
C ARG A 345 17.44 -15.49 15.29
N THR A 346 17.62 -14.29 14.76
CA THR A 346 18.09 -13.12 15.53
C THR A 346 16.90 -12.33 16.06
N SER A 347 16.96 -11.80 17.27
CA SER A 347 16.00 -10.78 17.73
C SER A 347 16.63 -9.40 17.73
N VAL A 348 15.91 -8.38 17.24
CA VAL A 348 16.34 -6.98 17.19
C VAL A 348 15.26 -6.12 17.81
N LEU A 349 15.58 -5.47 18.93
CA LEU A 349 14.72 -4.51 19.61
C LEU A 349 15.39 -3.14 19.61
N ASN A 350 14.76 -2.14 18.99
CA ASN A 350 15.14 -0.73 19.15
C ASN A 350 14.01 0.06 19.82
N THR A 351 14.26 0.58 21.02
CA THR A 351 13.26 1.35 21.79
C THR A 351 13.28 2.84 21.47
N ASN A 352 14.24 3.33 20.67
CA ASN A 352 14.52 4.76 20.51
C ASN A 352 14.98 5.15 19.08
N GLY A 353 14.80 4.26 18.11
CA GLY A 353 15.20 4.46 16.72
C GLY A 353 14.71 3.35 15.78
N VAL A 354 15.25 3.34 14.56
CA VAL A 354 14.90 2.36 13.52
C VAL A 354 15.44 0.97 13.86
N GLY A 355 14.66 -0.08 13.58
CA GLY A 355 15.09 -1.47 13.77
C GLY A 355 16.29 -1.84 12.89
N VAL A 356 16.13 -1.74 11.57
CA VAL A 356 17.18 -2.01 10.58
C VAL A 356 17.22 -0.90 9.52
N VAL A 357 18.43 -0.41 9.20
CA VAL A 357 18.71 0.54 8.11
C VAL A 357 19.66 -0.10 7.10
N LEU A 358 19.31 -0.06 5.80
CA LEU A 358 20.04 -0.67 4.69
C LEU A 358 20.22 0.33 3.55
N ASP A 359 21.38 0.98 3.42
CA ASP A 359 21.55 2.12 2.52
C ASP A 359 22.68 1.92 1.49
N GLY A 360 22.45 2.35 0.24
CA GLY A 360 23.48 2.45 -0.79
C GLY A 360 23.62 1.24 -1.72
N ALA A 361 24.13 1.49 -2.92
CA ALA A 361 24.22 0.50 -3.98
C ALA A 361 25.14 -0.68 -3.61
N GLY A 362 24.68 -1.90 -3.89
CA GLY A 362 25.38 -3.14 -3.56
C GLY A 362 25.26 -3.58 -2.09
N THR A 363 24.69 -2.74 -1.22
CA THR A 363 24.36 -3.14 0.16
C THR A 363 23.38 -4.31 0.12
N THR A 364 23.69 -5.37 0.86
CA THR A 364 22.95 -6.65 0.84
C THR A 364 22.62 -7.13 2.25
N ALA A 365 21.37 -7.52 2.51
CA ALA A 365 21.00 -8.10 3.80
C ALA A 365 19.99 -9.26 3.66
N THR A 366 20.25 -10.36 4.38
CA THR A 366 19.33 -11.51 4.47
C THR A 366 18.95 -11.80 5.91
N PHE A 367 17.65 -11.90 6.18
CA PHE A 367 17.06 -12.24 7.48
C PHE A 367 16.21 -13.51 7.34
N THR A 368 16.49 -14.52 8.17
CA THR A 368 15.77 -15.80 8.20
C THR A 368 15.36 -16.15 9.63
N ASP A 369 14.06 -16.42 9.84
CA ASP A 369 13.46 -16.72 11.15
C ASP A 369 13.69 -15.63 12.23
N SER A 370 14.08 -14.42 11.82
CA SER A 370 14.44 -13.32 12.72
C SER A 370 13.23 -12.46 13.12
N THR A 371 13.35 -11.76 14.24
CA THR A 371 12.34 -10.83 14.76
C THR A 371 12.91 -9.42 14.88
N ILE A 372 12.16 -8.42 14.43
CA ILE A 372 12.55 -7.01 14.45
C ILE A 372 11.42 -6.21 15.08
N ARG A 373 11.70 -5.42 16.13
CA ARG A 373 10.74 -4.54 16.77
C ARG A 373 11.31 -3.13 16.97
N ALA A 374 10.63 -2.13 16.42
CA ALA A 374 10.89 -0.72 16.65
C ALA A 374 9.72 -0.09 17.44
N VAL A 375 10.05 0.71 18.47
CA VAL A 375 9.08 1.31 19.41
C VAL A 375 9.03 2.87 19.46
N PRO A 376 9.91 3.67 18.81
CA PRO A 376 9.91 5.12 19.01
C PRO A 376 8.74 5.81 18.27
N ALA A 377 8.46 7.06 18.63
CA ALA A 377 7.34 7.84 18.12
C ALA A 377 7.26 8.06 16.58
N THR A 378 8.27 7.65 15.81
CA THR A 378 8.27 7.56 14.33
C THR A 378 9.02 6.30 13.86
N GLY A 379 8.68 5.14 14.43
CA GLY A 379 9.43 3.89 14.25
C GLY A 379 9.34 3.28 12.85
N TYR A 380 10.47 3.22 12.14
CA TYR A 380 10.65 2.28 11.03
C TYR A 380 11.10 0.92 11.59
N GLY A 381 10.47 -0.18 11.17
CA GLY A 381 10.94 -1.54 11.43
C GLY A 381 12.19 -1.83 10.58
N VAL A 382 12.03 -1.72 9.26
CA VAL A 382 13.08 -1.78 8.25
C VAL A 382 12.98 -0.54 7.36
N LYS A 383 14.08 0.19 7.19
CA LYS A 383 14.26 1.23 6.15
C LYS A 383 15.36 0.79 5.19
N SER A 384 15.08 0.79 3.88
CA SER A 384 16.02 0.39 2.83
C SER A 384 16.10 1.45 1.74
N THR A 385 17.28 2.00 1.42
CA THR A 385 17.41 3.10 0.46
C THR A 385 18.59 3.01 -0.52
N LEU A 386 18.60 3.88 -1.54
CA LEU A 386 19.76 4.23 -2.38
C LEU A 386 20.41 3.04 -3.12
N GLY A 387 19.61 2.09 -3.61
CA GLY A 387 20.09 0.91 -4.34
C GLY A 387 20.46 -0.29 -3.48
N ALA A 388 20.15 -0.27 -2.18
CA ALA A 388 20.27 -1.44 -1.31
C ALA A 388 19.29 -2.55 -1.70
N THR A 389 19.66 -3.80 -1.40
CA THR A 389 18.88 -5.00 -1.72
C THR A 389 18.75 -5.90 -0.50
N SER A 390 17.57 -6.48 -0.25
CA SER A 390 17.38 -7.37 0.90
C SER A 390 16.30 -8.43 0.76
N THR A 391 16.43 -9.49 1.56
CA THR A 391 15.49 -10.61 1.65
C THR A 391 15.16 -10.92 3.09
N PHE A 392 13.87 -11.03 3.39
CA PHE A 392 13.32 -11.44 4.69
C PHE A 392 12.52 -12.73 4.47
N THR A 393 12.77 -13.77 5.26
CA THR A 393 12.09 -15.06 5.15
C THR A 393 11.69 -15.58 6.53
N ASN A 394 10.40 -15.83 6.72
CA ASN A 394 9.78 -16.13 8.03
C ASN A 394 10.00 -15.00 9.06
N GLY A 395 9.53 -15.24 10.29
CA GLY A 395 9.72 -14.32 11.42
C GLY A 395 8.74 -13.15 11.43
N THR A 396 9.10 -12.09 12.15
CA THR A 396 8.18 -10.98 12.47
C THR A 396 8.85 -9.63 12.40
N VAL A 397 8.22 -8.66 11.74
CA VAL A 397 8.61 -7.24 11.80
C VAL A 397 7.47 -6.43 12.40
N ARG A 398 7.76 -5.73 13.50
CA ARG A 398 6.79 -4.93 14.26
C ARG A 398 7.26 -3.49 14.43
N ALA A 399 6.41 -2.54 14.06
CA ALA A 399 6.68 -1.11 14.20
C ALA A 399 5.57 -0.43 15.01
N GLU A 400 5.95 0.37 16.00
CA GLU A 400 5.03 1.08 16.90
C GLU A 400 5.39 2.57 16.94
N GLY A 401 4.38 3.44 16.94
CA GLY A 401 4.55 4.90 16.98
C GLY A 401 3.73 5.66 15.93
N LEU A 402 3.67 6.98 16.04
CA LEU A 402 2.98 7.86 15.09
C LEU A 402 3.69 7.80 13.73
N ASN A 403 2.94 7.54 12.66
CA ASN A 403 3.51 7.31 11.32
C ASN A 403 4.53 6.16 11.22
N ALA A 404 4.48 5.17 12.13
CA ALA A 404 5.40 4.04 12.12
C ALA A 404 5.22 3.16 10.87
N ALA A 405 6.30 2.64 10.29
CA ALA A 405 6.25 1.81 9.09
C ALA A 405 7.09 0.53 9.28
N ALA A 406 6.46 -0.65 9.19
CA ALA A 406 7.19 -1.91 9.41
C ALA A 406 8.21 -2.19 8.29
N PHE A 407 7.85 -1.93 7.03
CA PHE A 407 8.80 -1.88 5.90
C PHE A 407 8.66 -0.56 5.12
N PHE A 408 9.80 0.10 4.88
CA PHE A 408 9.95 1.23 3.95
C PHE A 408 11.07 0.93 2.95
N GLY A 409 10.78 1.09 1.65
CA GLY A 409 11.78 1.02 0.58
C GLY A 409 11.65 2.20 -0.37
N SER A 410 12.75 2.94 -0.59
CA SER A 410 12.84 4.04 -1.56
C SER A 410 14.11 3.93 -2.38
N THR A 411 14.02 3.94 -3.72
CA THR A 411 15.10 3.60 -4.66
C THR A 411 15.85 2.27 -4.37
N SER A 412 15.20 1.32 -3.68
CA SER A 412 15.79 0.06 -3.19
C SER A 412 14.92 -1.16 -3.56
N ALA A 413 15.43 -2.38 -3.35
CA ALA A 413 14.68 -3.61 -3.63
C ALA A 413 14.56 -4.51 -2.39
N MET A 414 13.33 -4.96 -2.04
CA MET A 414 13.10 -5.85 -0.91
C MET A 414 12.19 -7.04 -1.28
N THR A 415 12.58 -8.24 -0.86
CA THR A 415 11.76 -9.46 -0.96
C THR A 415 11.36 -9.92 0.44
N VAL A 416 10.06 -10.12 0.68
CA VAL A 416 9.48 -10.36 2.01
C VAL A 416 8.60 -11.61 1.96
N ASN A 417 9.15 -12.76 2.37
CA ASN A 417 8.54 -14.08 2.25
C ASN A 417 8.07 -14.60 3.62
N ASN A 418 6.79 -14.93 3.75
CA ASN A 418 6.21 -15.55 4.93
C ASN A 418 6.42 -14.79 6.26
N VAL A 419 6.56 -13.46 6.20
CA VAL A 419 6.80 -12.61 7.38
C VAL A 419 5.49 -12.17 8.01
N THR A 420 5.42 -12.16 9.34
CA THR A 420 4.34 -11.51 10.10
C THR A 420 4.65 -10.03 10.29
N ILE A 421 3.88 -9.16 9.65
CA ILE A 421 4.09 -7.71 9.62
C ILE A 421 3.03 -7.04 10.49
N GLN A 422 3.46 -6.27 11.49
CA GLN A 422 2.56 -5.63 12.46
C GLN A 422 2.91 -4.15 12.65
N THR A 423 1.93 -3.27 12.50
CA THR A 423 2.11 -1.83 12.73
C THR A 423 1.06 -1.30 13.70
N THR A 424 1.45 -0.45 14.65
CA THR A 424 0.53 0.12 15.63
C THR A 424 0.83 1.60 15.91
N GLY A 425 -0.09 2.50 15.56
CA GLY A 425 -0.02 3.93 15.84
C GLY A 425 -0.83 4.76 14.85
N ASP A 426 -1.07 6.03 15.21
CA ASP A 426 -1.92 6.93 14.43
C ASP A 426 -1.16 7.63 13.29
N GLY A 427 -1.89 8.34 12.43
CA GLY A 427 -1.33 9.05 11.28
C GLY A 427 -0.92 8.09 10.17
N ASN A 428 0.21 8.35 9.50
CA ASN A 428 0.72 7.60 8.35
C ASN A 428 1.33 6.23 8.74
N ALA A 429 0.65 5.44 9.58
CA ALA A 429 1.16 4.17 10.06
C ALA A 429 0.97 3.06 9.02
N MET A 430 2.04 2.36 8.60
CA MET A 430 2.02 1.46 7.44
C MET A 430 2.58 0.06 7.73
N GLY A 431 1.97 -0.98 7.16
CA GLY A 431 2.57 -2.31 7.12
C GLY A 431 3.76 -2.35 6.15
N VAL A 432 3.51 -2.04 4.88
CA VAL A 432 4.54 -1.98 3.83
C VAL A 432 4.35 -0.74 2.96
N LEU A 433 5.40 0.05 2.79
CA LEU A 433 5.48 1.20 1.89
C LEU A 433 6.61 1.02 0.87
N ALA A 434 6.24 0.89 -0.41
CA ALA A 434 7.13 1.05 -1.56
C ALA A 434 6.98 2.49 -2.09
N ASP A 435 8.04 3.28 -1.96
CA ASP A 435 8.06 4.71 -2.25
C ASP A 435 9.12 5.03 -3.31
N LEU A 436 8.97 6.12 -4.07
CA LEU A 436 9.95 6.74 -4.98
C LEU A 436 11.04 5.78 -5.53
N GLY A 437 10.70 5.02 -6.58
CA GLY A 437 11.61 4.04 -7.21
C GLY A 437 11.90 2.76 -6.40
N GLY A 438 11.29 2.61 -5.22
CA GLY A 438 11.39 1.44 -4.35
C GLY A 438 10.52 0.28 -4.86
N GLN A 439 11.09 -0.92 -4.86
CA GLN A 439 10.46 -2.13 -5.38
C GLN A 439 10.35 -3.17 -4.26
N ILE A 440 9.13 -3.46 -3.80
CA ILE A 440 8.89 -4.44 -2.73
C ILE A 440 8.02 -5.58 -3.26
N THR A 441 8.47 -6.82 -3.03
CA THR A 441 7.70 -8.03 -3.31
C THR A 441 7.40 -8.77 -2.01
N VAL A 442 6.12 -9.05 -1.74
CA VAL A 442 5.64 -9.70 -0.51
C VAL A 442 4.89 -10.99 -0.88
N THR A 443 5.27 -12.12 -0.28
CA THR A 443 4.67 -13.43 -0.58
C THR A 443 4.30 -14.18 0.69
N GLY A 444 3.01 -14.49 0.89
CA GLY A 444 2.52 -15.16 2.09
C GLY A 444 2.66 -14.31 3.36
N GLY A 445 2.71 -14.94 4.53
CA GLY A 445 2.80 -14.23 5.82
C GLY A 445 1.50 -13.54 6.19
N SER A 446 1.56 -12.34 6.78
CA SER A 446 0.37 -11.52 7.10
C SER A 446 0.74 -10.06 7.33
N VAL A 447 -0.17 -9.12 7.07
CA VAL A 447 -0.06 -7.71 7.43
C VAL A 447 -1.21 -7.30 8.35
N THR A 448 -0.89 -6.64 9.47
CA THR A 448 -1.89 -6.02 10.35
C THR A 448 -1.44 -4.62 10.77
N THR A 449 -2.23 -3.61 10.40
CA THR A 449 -2.04 -2.21 10.83
C THR A 449 -3.20 -1.78 11.74
N THR A 450 -2.89 -1.10 12.84
CA THR A 450 -3.91 -0.58 13.77
C THR A 450 -3.60 0.86 14.18
N GLY A 451 -4.56 1.76 14.00
CA GLY A 451 -4.43 3.18 14.28
C GLY A 451 -5.50 4.00 13.56
N THR A 452 -5.65 5.26 13.92
CA THR A 452 -6.62 6.19 13.35
C THR A 452 -5.92 7.36 12.64
N ALA A 453 -6.58 7.97 11.66
CA ALA A 453 -6.07 9.12 10.95
C ALA A 453 -5.88 10.36 11.85
N THR A 454 -4.79 11.11 11.65
CA THR A 454 -4.61 12.43 12.26
C THR A 454 -5.10 13.52 11.31
N ASP A 455 -5.74 14.56 11.87
CA ASP A 455 -6.32 15.71 11.16
C ASP A 455 -7.36 15.36 10.04
N PRO A 456 -8.33 14.44 10.28
CA PRO A 456 -9.29 13.95 9.28
C PRO A 456 -10.25 15.03 8.72
N SER A 457 -10.29 16.23 9.31
CA SER A 457 -11.06 17.38 8.81
C SER A 457 -10.32 18.20 7.73
N THR A 458 -9.10 17.80 7.35
CA THR A 458 -8.22 18.56 6.46
C THR A 458 -7.92 17.79 5.15
N SER A 459 -7.42 18.52 4.15
CA SER A 459 -6.82 17.92 2.94
C SER A 459 -5.48 17.21 3.19
N ASN A 460 -4.99 17.27 4.43
CA ASN A 460 -3.64 16.91 4.85
C ASN A 460 -3.65 15.70 5.80
N ALA A 461 -4.79 15.00 5.89
CA ALA A 461 -5.02 13.92 6.82
C ALA A 461 -4.08 12.74 6.56
N ARG A 462 -3.29 12.39 7.58
CA ARG A 462 -2.36 11.24 7.55
C ARG A 462 -3.09 10.00 8.02
N ARG A 463 -2.96 8.89 7.31
CA ARG A 463 -3.89 7.74 7.43
C ARG A 463 -3.17 6.39 7.61
N PRO A 464 -3.78 5.42 8.32
CA PRO A 464 -3.19 4.10 8.47
C PRO A 464 -3.35 3.28 7.19
N HIS A 465 -2.32 2.52 6.81
CA HIS A 465 -2.29 1.68 5.62
C HIS A 465 -1.83 0.25 5.94
N GLY A 466 -2.44 -0.75 5.32
CA GLY A 466 -1.86 -2.09 5.27
C GLY A 466 -0.67 -2.12 4.31
N LEU A 467 -0.95 -1.78 3.05
CA LEU A 467 -0.03 -1.79 1.92
C LEU A 467 -0.11 -0.45 1.17
N ALA A 468 1.03 0.11 0.76
CA ALA A 468 1.09 1.33 -0.05
C ALA A 468 2.21 1.29 -1.10
N ALA A 469 1.88 1.69 -2.32
CA ALA A 469 2.82 2.10 -3.35
C ALA A 469 2.65 3.61 -3.61
N ARG A 470 3.72 4.39 -3.56
CA ARG A 470 3.69 5.86 -3.68
C ARG A 470 4.78 6.41 -4.57
N ASN A 471 4.57 7.61 -5.10
CA ASN A 471 5.55 8.42 -5.83
C ASN A 471 6.06 7.71 -7.12
N PRO A 472 6.79 8.41 -8.02
CA PRO A 472 7.24 7.84 -9.28
C PRO A 472 8.08 6.56 -9.10
N GLY A 473 7.57 5.44 -9.60
CA GLY A 473 8.28 4.15 -9.59
C GLY A 473 8.25 3.41 -8.25
N GLY A 474 7.43 3.83 -7.27
CA GLY A 474 7.08 2.97 -6.15
C GLY A 474 6.27 1.76 -6.64
N VAL A 475 6.83 0.55 -6.55
CA VAL A 475 6.22 -0.68 -7.06
C VAL A 475 6.06 -1.69 -5.93
N LEU A 476 4.82 -2.15 -5.72
CA LEU A 476 4.47 -3.13 -4.69
C LEU A 476 3.78 -4.35 -5.32
N ASN A 477 4.41 -5.51 -5.23
CA ASN A 477 3.87 -6.78 -5.70
C ASN A 477 3.53 -7.67 -4.49
N VAL A 478 2.26 -8.07 -4.31
CA VAL A 478 1.85 -8.90 -3.16
C VAL A 478 1.04 -10.11 -3.60
N THR A 479 1.40 -11.30 -3.11
CA THR A 479 0.66 -12.55 -3.39
C THR A 479 0.45 -13.39 -2.13
N GLY A 480 -0.80 -13.78 -1.85
CA GLY A 480 -1.10 -14.72 -0.75
C GLY A 480 -1.02 -14.15 0.67
N THR A 481 -0.86 -12.84 0.82
CA THR A 481 -0.68 -12.17 2.12
C THR A 481 -2.00 -11.54 2.60
N PRO A 482 -2.69 -12.08 3.62
CA PRO A 482 -3.85 -11.40 4.22
C PRO A 482 -3.44 -10.06 4.85
N VAL A 483 -4.28 -9.04 4.66
CA VAL A 483 -4.09 -7.65 5.10
C VAL A 483 -5.27 -7.23 5.98
N ILE A 484 -4.98 -6.71 7.17
CA ILE A 484 -5.97 -6.14 8.09
C ILE A 484 -5.59 -4.70 8.42
N THR A 485 -6.50 -3.74 8.26
CA THR A 485 -6.32 -2.35 8.73
C THR A 485 -7.49 -1.92 9.61
N GLN A 486 -7.23 -1.51 10.84
CA GLN A 486 -8.26 -1.19 11.83
C GLN A 486 -8.08 0.21 12.44
N GLY A 487 -9.15 1.02 12.36
CA GLY A 487 -9.27 2.38 12.88
C GLY A 487 -9.88 3.33 11.84
N ASP A 488 -10.17 4.57 12.25
CA ASP A 488 -10.89 5.52 11.40
C ASP A 488 -9.99 6.06 10.27
N GLU A 489 -10.56 6.12 9.06
CA GLU A 489 -9.93 6.35 7.74
C GLU A 489 -8.80 5.37 7.36
N GLY A 490 -8.76 4.19 8.00
CA GLY A 490 -7.81 3.12 7.71
C GLY A 490 -7.99 2.50 6.31
N MET A 491 -6.88 2.32 5.59
CA MET A 491 -6.85 1.79 4.22
C MET A 491 -6.18 0.42 4.11
N GLY A 492 -6.67 -0.44 3.22
CA GLY A 492 -6.10 -1.76 2.98
C GLY A 492 -4.89 -1.71 2.05
N VAL A 493 -5.12 -1.35 0.78
CA VAL A 493 -4.09 -1.22 -0.26
C VAL A 493 -4.20 0.13 -0.96
N VAL A 494 -3.06 0.80 -1.14
CA VAL A 494 -2.97 2.13 -1.74
C VAL A 494 -2.05 2.15 -2.96
N ALA A 495 -2.45 2.91 -3.98
CA ALA A 495 -1.59 3.45 -5.03
C ALA A 495 -1.78 4.97 -5.12
N ASP A 496 -0.68 5.72 -5.17
CA ASP A 496 -0.63 7.16 -4.88
C ASP A 496 0.43 7.85 -5.76
N ASP A 497 0.00 8.87 -6.52
CA ASP A 497 0.76 9.75 -7.43
C ASP A 497 2.03 9.15 -8.08
N GLY A 498 1.85 8.06 -8.83
CA GLY A 498 2.92 7.32 -9.52
C GLY A 498 3.21 5.93 -8.98
N GLY A 499 2.61 5.59 -7.83
CA GLY A 499 2.67 4.26 -7.24
C GLY A 499 1.90 3.20 -8.05
N SER A 500 2.46 1.99 -8.11
CA SER A 500 1.83 0.84 -8.77
C SER A 500 1.77 -0.37 -7.83
N ALA A 501 0.56 -0.84 -7.54
CA ALA A 501 0.32 -2.01 -6.70
C ALA A 501 -0.29 -3.17 -7.50
N THR A 502 0.42 -4.30 -7.58
CA THR A 502 -0.11 -5.55 -8.15
C THR A 502 -0.39 -6.54 -7.02
N ILE A 503 -1.65 -6.94 -6.85
CA ILE A 503 -2.10 -7.76 -5.73
C ILE A 503 -2.84 -9.03 -6.20
N ALA A 504 -2.50 -10.19 -5.64
CA ALA A 504 -3.06 -11.46 -6.06
C ALA A 504 -3.36 -12.44 -4.91
N ASN A 505 -4.43 -13.23 -5.07
CA ASN A 505 -4.77 -14.36 -4.19
C ASN A 505 -4.80 -14.00 -2.69
N LEU A 506 -5.32 -12.82 -2.33
CA LEU A 506 -5.24 -12.30 -0.96
C LEU A 506 -6.55 -11.69 -0.45
N THR A 507 -6.66 -11.61 0.88
CA THR A 507 -7.81 -11.00 1.57
C THR A 507 -7.40 -9.66 2.19
N VAL A 508 -8.14 -8.60 1.88
CA VAL A 508 -8.05 -7.28 2.50
C VAL A 508 -9.27 -7.09 3.40
N THR A 509 -9.08 -6.79 4.68
CA THR A 509 -10.16 -6.48 5.62
C THR A 509 -9.90 -5.13 6.29
N THR A 510 -10.80 -4.16 6.14
CA THR A 510 -10.69 -2.86 6.83
C THR A 510 -11.93 -2.48 7.61
N SER A 511 -11.73 -1.91 8.81
CA SER A 511 -12.82 -1.62 9.75
C SER A 511 -12.62 -0.28 10.46
N GLY A 512 -13.62 0.60 10.36
CA GLY A 512 -13.62 1.95 10.92
C GLY A 512 -14.53 2.89 10.12
N THR A 513 -14.74 4.11 10.63
CA THR A 513 -15.36 5.18 9.86
C THR A 513 -14.50 5.47 8.63
N LEU A 514 -15.10 5.55 7.44
CA LEU A 514 -14.38 5.78 6.18
C LEU A 514 -13.27 4.74 5.90
N ALA A 515 -13.46 3.48 6.34
CA ALA A 515 -12.54 2.40 6.04
C ALA A 515 -12.49 2.10 4.53
N LEU A 516 -11.29 2.14 3.93
CA LEU A 516 -11.08 1.88 2.50
C LEU A 516 -10.43 0.51 2.28
N GLY A 517 -10.90 -0.25 1.30
CA GLY A 517 -10.31 -1.54 0.93
C GLY A 517 -9.13 -1.34 0.00
N LEU A 518 -9.41 -0.86 -1.21
CA LEU A 518 -8.44 -0.48 -2.23
C LEU A 518 -8.64 1.00 -2.58
N PHE A 519 -7.58 1.80 -2.55
CA PHE A 519 -7.64 3.25 -2.83
C PHE A 519 -6.55 3.66 -3.83
N SER A 520 -6.96 4.21 -4.97
CA SER A 520 -6.06 4.74 -6.01
C SER A 520 -6.25 6.25 -6.11
N VAL A 521 -5.19 7.04 -5.98
CA VAL A 521 -5.28 8.50 -5.89
C VAL A 521 -4.22 9.22 -6.72
N VAL A 522 -4.62 10.32 -7.35
CA VAL A 522 -3.75 11.34 -7.97
C VAL A 522 -4.24 12.70 -7.48
N GLU A 523 -3.36 13.53 -6.93
CA GLU A 523 -3.71 14.72 -6.15
C GLU A 523 -2.73 15.89 -6.27
N GLN A 524 -1.47 15.66 -6.64
CA GLN A 524 -0.41 16.63 -6.43
C GLN A 524 -0.45 17.77 -7.46
N ALA A 525 -0.33 18.99 -6.95
CA ALA A 525 -0.15 20.21 -7.74
C ALA A 525 1.32 20.32 -8.18
N GLY A 526 1.72 19.52 -9.17
CA GLY A 526 3.10 19.44 -9.64
C GLY A 526 3.26 18.55 -10.88
N ALA A 527 4.35 17.78 -10.93
CA ALA A 527 4.46 16.67 -11.86
C ALA A 527 3.53 15.53 -11.39
N GLN A 528 2.75 14.97 -12.30
CA GLN A 528 1.67 14.02 -12.00
C GLN A 528 1.92 12.70 -12.71
N PHE A 529 1.64 11.60 -12.03
CA PHE A 529 2.02 10.27 -12.48
C PHE A 529 0.86 9.27 -12.31
N LEU A 530 0.88 8.21 -13.11
CA LEU A 530 -0.18 7.20 -13.09
C LEU A 530 -0.16 6.45 -11.75
N ALA A 531 -1.23 6.57 -10.96
CA ALA A 531 -1.47 5.72 -9.80
C ALA A 531 -2.35 4.54 -10.21
N SER A 532 -1.99 3.30 -9.82
CA SER A 532 -2.82 2.14 -10.16
C SER A 532 -2.76 0.96 -9.19
N ILE A 533 -3.91 0.29 -9.04
CA ILE A 533 -4.04 -1.02 -8.39
C ILE A 533 -4.56 -2.05 -9.39
N THR A 534 -3.81 -3.13 -9.59
CA THR A 534 -4.23 -4.29 -10.38
C THR A 534 -4.43 -5.50 -9.47
N GLY A 535 -5.67 -5.97 -9.35
CA GLY A 535 -6.05 -7.08 -8.47
C GLY A 535 -6.56 -8.32 -9.21
N ASN A 536 -6.05 -9.49 -8.85
CA ASN A 536 -6.48 -10.79 -9.38
C ASN A 536 -6.81 -11.78 -8.26
N ASN A 537 -8.04 -12.31 -8.22
CA ASN A 537 -8.53 -13.19 -7.15
C ASN A 537 -8.31 -12.59 -5.75
N VAL A 538 -8.82 -11.36 -5.55
CA VAL A 538 -8.70 -10.62 -4.29
C VAL A 538 -10.06 -10.59 -3.58
N VAL A 539 -10.09 -10.86 -2.28
CA VAL A 539 -11.26 -10.68 -1.43
C VAL A 539 -11.11 -9.38 -0.65
N VAL A 540 -12.07 -8.46 -0.73
CA VAL A 540 -12.07 -7.19 -0.02
C VAL A 540 -13.29 -7.11 0.88
N ASN A 541 -13.11 -6.90 2.17
CA ASN A 541 -14.18 -6.74 3.16
C ASN A 541 -14.00 -5.39 3.88
N THR A 542 -14.98 -4.49 3.79
CA THR A 542 -14.91 -3.19 4.50
C THR A 542 -16.14 -2.95 5.36
N SER A 543 -15.95 -2.39 6.57
CA SER A 543 -17.04 -2.19 7.52
C SER A 543 -16.96 -0.86 8.30
N GLY A 544 -18.06 -0.13 8.30
CA GLY A 544 -18.23 1.15 9.02
C GLY A 544 -19.01 2.19 8.22
N LEU A 545 -19.29 3.33 8.86
CA LEU A 545 -19.90 4.50 8.21
C LEU A 545 -19.00 4.98 7.07
N ARG A 546 -19.51 4.98 5.83
CA ARG A 546 -18.78 5.30 4.59
C ARG A 546 -17.65 4.32 4.23
N ALA A 547 -17.80 3.03 4.53
CA ALA A 547 -16.81 2.02 4.12
C ALA A 547 -16.79 1.80 2.60
N TYR A 548 -15.64 1.95 1.94
CA TYR A 548 -15.48 1.87 0.48
C TYR A 548 -14.65 0.65 0.07
N GLY A 549 -15.13 -0.14 -0.89
CA GLY A 549 -14.51 -1.41 -1.31
C GLY A 549 -13.30 -1.19 -2.21
N ALA A 550 -13.54 -0.69 -3.42
CA ALA A 550 -12.51 -0.19 -4.32
C ALA A 550 -12.86 1.23 -4.78
N ASP A 551 -11.95 2.17 -4.56
CA ASP A 551 -12.19 3.61 -4.76
C ASP A 551 -11.05 4.28 -5.55
N SER A 552 -11.39 5.05 -6.58
CA SER A 552 -10.43 5.75 -7.43
C SER A 552 -10.76 7.23 -7.57
N GLU A 553 -9.79 8.09 -7.27
CA GLU A 553 -9.89 9.54 -7.43
C GLU A 553 -8.69 10.10 -8.21
N GLN A 554 -8.92 11.12 -9.04
CA GLN A 554 -7.88 11.76 -9.87
C GLN A 554 -7.83 13.29 -9.71
N ASN A 555 -8.71 13.86 -8.87
CA ASN A 555 -8.82 15.31 -8.61
C ASN A 555 -8.85 16.22 -9.87
N PHE A 556 -9.35 15.68 -11.00
CA PHE A 556 -9.38 16.31 -12.34
C PHE A 556 -7.99 16.67 -12.91
N LEU A 557 -6.95 15.98 -12.46
CA LEU A 557 -5.56 16.16 -12.88
C LEU A 557 -5.24 15.39 -14.17
N VAL A 558 -4.04 15.56 -14.74
CA VAL A 558 -3.72 15.05 -16.09
C VAL A 558 -3.37 13.56 -16.09
N ALA A 559 -2.68 13.07 -15.06
CA ALA A 559 -2.34 11.66 -14.94
C ALA A 559 -3.53 10.82 -14.40
N PRO A 560 -3.74 9.59 -14.88
CA PRO A 560 -4.90 8.79 -14.50
C PRO A 560 -4.72 8.08 -13.15
N SER A 561 -5.83 7.95 -12.43
CA SER A 561 -5.99 6.99 -11.32
C SER A 561 -6.84 5.81 -11.78
N LEU A 562 -6.38 4.57 -11.52
CA LEU A 562 -7.00 3.36 -12.07
C LEU A 562 -6.98 2.17 -11.10
N ILE A 563 -8.16 1.60 -10.81
CA ILE A 563 -8.27 0.26 -10.22
C ILE A 563 -8.82 -0.73 -11.25
N THR A 564 -8.11 -1.84 -11.46
CA THR A 564 -8.56 -2.96 -12.31
C THR A 564 -8.63 -4.25 -11.50
N LEU A 565 -9.78 -4.94 -11.53
CA LEU A 565 -10.04 -6.16 -10.78
C LEU A 565 -10.49 -7.32 -11.69
N THR A 566 -9.97 -8.52 -11.44
CA THR A 566 -10.35 -9.75 -12.15
C THR A 566 -10.56 -10.90 -11.16
N GLY A 567 -11.71 -11.58 -11.23
CA GLY A 567 -11.99 -12.76 -10.41
C GLY A 567 -12.15 -12.49 -8.90
N SER A 568 -12.40 -11.24 -8.52
CA SER A 568 -12.37 -10.77 -7.13
C SER A 568 -13.74 -10.84 -6.42
N SER A 569 -13.75 -10.61 -5.11
CA SER A 569 -14.97 -10.42 -4.32
C SER A 569 -14.85 -9.16 -3.47
N ILE A 570 -15.89 -8.33 -3.41
CA ILE A 570 -15.97 -7.13 -2.58
C ILE A 570 -17.24 -7.21 -1.73
N THR A 571 -17.10 -7.07 -0.41
CA THR A 571 -18.22 -6.91 0.52
C THR A 571 -18.04 -5.62 1.30
N THR A 572 -19.00 -4.70 1.26
CA THR A 572 -18.98 -3.46 2.05
C THR A 572 -20.23 -3.33 2.92
N GLN A 573 -20.05 -2.89 4.16
CA GLN A 573 -21.10 -2.91 5.19
C GLN A 573 -21.11 -1.62 6.01
N GLY A 574 -22.23 -0.92 6.01
CA GLY A 574 -22.46 0.30 6.79
C GLY A 574 -23.29 1.33 6.05
N GLU A 575 -23.73 2.37 6.77
CA GLU A 575 -24.39 3.52 6.14
C GLU A 575 -23.42 4.17 5.14
N ARG A 576 -23.92 4.51 3.94
CA ARG A 576 -23.15 5.14 2.84
C ARG A 576 -21.94 4.31 2.36
N ALA A 577 -21.93 2.98 2.59
CA ALA A 577 -20.89 2.11 2.09
C ALA A 577 -20.94 1.98 0.55
N MET A 578 -19.79 1.91 -0.13
CA MET A 578 -19.71 1.92 -1.61
C MET A 578 -18.88 0.73 -2.10
N GLY A 579 -19.40 -0.05 -3.04
CA GLY A 579 -18.71 -1.26 -3.54
C GLY A 579 -17.56 -0.91 -4.48
N LEU A 580 -17.90 -0.32 -5.63
CA LEU A 580 -16.97 0.25 -6.61
C LEU A 580 -17.24 1.77 -6.74
N ARG A 581 -16.28 2.62 -6.39
CA ARG A 581 -16.43 4.09 -6.38
C ARG A 581 -15.40 4.74 -7.30
N ALA A 582 -15.82 5.75 -8.07
CA ALA A 582 -14.93 6.56 -8.89
C ALA A 582 -15.40 8.02 -8.90
N VAL A 583 -14.53 8.95 -8.50
CA VAL A 583 -14.85 10.39 -8.48
C VAL A 583 -13.70 11.24 -9.04
N SER A 584 -14.00 12.50 -9.38
CA SER A 584 -13.00 13.49 -9.80
C SER A 584 -12.04 13.00 -10.90
N ALA A 585 -12.59 12.41 -11.97
CA ALA A 585 -11.93 11.75 -13.10
C ALA A 585 -11.42 10.30 -12.90
N GLY A 586 -11.41 9.75 -11.67
CA GLY A 586 -10.93 8.39 -11.40
C GLY A 586 -11.67 7.27 -12.15
N THR A 587 -11.07 6.09 -12.24
CA THR A 587 -11.62 4.95 -13.00
C THR A 587 -11.49 3.61 -12.29
N VAL A 588 -12.59 2.83 -12.28
CA VAL A 588 -12.61 1.46 -11.75
C VAL A 588 -13.20 0.49 -12.79
N VAL A 589 -12.50 -0.64 -13.01
CA VAL A 589 -12.90 -1.70 -13.95
C VAL A 589 -12.90 -3.06 -13.24
N ALA A 590 -14.02 -3.79 -13.28
CA ALA A 590 -14.15 -5.08 -12.58
C ALA A 590 -14.70 -6.20 -13.48
N SER A 591 -13.94 -7.29 -13.66
CA SER A 591 -14.25 -8.44 -14.52
C SER A 591 -14.39 -9.73 -13.69
N SER A 592 -15.37 -10.59 -13.98
CA SER A 592 -15.67 -11.81 -13.19
C SER A 592 -15.71 -11.59 -11.67
N THR A 593 -16.15 -10.42 -11.21
CA THR A 593 -16.04 -9.98 -9.81
C THR A 593 -17.41 -10.00 -9.11
N THR A 594 -17.48 -10.39 -7.84
CA THR A 594 -18.71 -10.27 -7.04
C THR A 594 -18.65 -9.01 -6.18
N VAL A 595 -19.71 -8.22 -6.15
CA VAL A 595 -19.81 -7.00 -5.32
C VAL A 595 -21.10 -7.02 -4.52
N LEU A 596 -21.00 -6.97 -3.19
CA LEU A 596 -22.11 -6.93 -2.24
C LEU A 596 -21.99 -5.68 -1.36
N THR A 597 -23.01 -4.83 -1.34
CA THR A 597 -23.05 -3.61 -0.50
C THR A 597 -24.29 -3.61 0.38
N GLN A 598 -24.11 -3.32 1.67
CA GLN A 598 -25.17 -3.46 2.67
C GLN A 598 -25.24 -2.25 3.62
N GLY A 599 -26.37 -1.55 3.62
CA GLY A 599 -26.65 -0.44 4.52
C GLY A 599 -27.58 0.62 3.90
N GLN A 600 -28.01 1.58 4.72
CA GLN A 600 -28.73 2.74 4.20
C GLN A 600 -27.81 3.58 3.30
N ASN A 601 -28.30 4.01 2.14
CA ASN A 601 -27.54 4.72 1.11
C ASN A 601 -26.30 3.95 0.59
N ALA A 602 -26.24 2.62 0.72
CA ALA A 602 -25.03 1.83 0.42
C ALA A 602 -25.00 1.34 -1.05
N HIS A 603 -24.36 2.08 -1.96
CA HIS A 603 -24.45 1.84 -3.40
C HIS A 603 -23.46 0.78 -3.93
N GLY A 604 -23.96 -0.11 -4.79
CA GLY A 604 -23.18 -1.21 -5.38
C GLY A 604 -22.01 -0.71 -6.21
N LYS A 605 -22.26 0.26 -7.09
CA LYS A 605 -21.26 1.03 -7.82
C LYS A 605 -21.68 2.49 -7.99
N LEU A 606 -20.74 3.43 -7.89
CA LEU A 606 -20.97 4.86 -8.04
C LEU A 606 -19.86 5.53 -8.86
N ALA A 607 -20.24 6.25 -9.92
CA ALA A 607 -19.37 7.15 -10.67
C ALA A 607 -19.87 8.59 -10.53
N ARG A 608 -19.02 9.55 -10.12
CA ARG A 608 -19.40 10.96 -9.96
C ARG A 608 -18.46 11.92 -10.67
N SER A 609 -19.04 12.94 -11.31
CA SER A 609 -18.35 13.97 -12.12
C SER A 609 -17.77 13.40 -13.43
N ASN A 610 -17.90 14.14 -14.52
CA ASN A 610 -17.20 13.80 -15.78
C ASN A 610 -15.70 14.06 -15.64
N PRO A 611 -14.79 13.16 -16.07
CA PRO A 611 -15.01 11.92 -16.82
C PRO A 611 -15.02 10.60 -15.98
N SER A 612 -15.20 10.67 -14.65
CA SER A 612 -15.04 9.50 -13.75
C SER A 612 -15.90 8.32 -14.19
N SER A 613 -15.34 7.09 -14.12
CA SER A 613 -16.03 5.92 -14.66
C SER A 613 -15.96 4.66 -13.79
N VAL A 614 -17.07 3.91 -13.72
CA VAL A 614 -17.11 2.56 -13.16
C VAL A 614 -17.69 1.57 -14.17
N THR A 615 -16.85 0.66 -14.64
CA THR A 615 -17.18 -0.35 -15.66
C THR A 615 -17.17 -1.76 -15.05
N ILE A 616 -18.21 -2.53 -15.31
CA ILE A 616 -18.23 -3.97 -15.01
C ILE A 616 -18.18 -4.79 -16.30
N ASN A 617 -17.43 -5.88 -16.32
CA ASN A 617 -17.28 -6.76 -17.48
C ASN A 617 -17.89 -8.14 -17.23
N ALA A 618 -17.75 -9.02 -18.23
CA ALA A 618 -18.37 -10.34 -18.23
C ALA A 618 -18.17 -11.10 -16.91
N GLY A 619 -19.24 -11.73 -16.42
CA GLY A 619 -19.24 -12.49 -15.16
C GLY A 619 -19.28 -11.64 -13.88
N THR A 620 -19.18 -10.30 -13.96
CA THR A 620 -19.30 -9.45 -12.77
C THR A 620 -20.76 -9.31 -12.31
N THR A 621 -20.97 -9.44 -11.01
CA THR A 621 -22.28 -9.29 -10.36
C THR A 621 -22.22 -8.20 -9.29
N VAL A 622 -23.28 -7.40 -9.20
CA VAL A 622 -23.42 -6.33 -8.20
C VAL A 622 -24.76 -6.47 -7.48
N LEU A 623 -24.75 -6.49 -6.16
CA LEU A 623 -25.93 -6.56 -5.29
C LEU A 623 -25.86 -5.48 -4.21
N ALA A 624 -26.80 -4.53 -4.24
CA ALA A 624 -26.97 -3.50 -3.23
C ALA A 624 -28.23 -3.75 -2.38
N ASN A 625 -28.10 -3.63 -1.06
CA ASN A 625 -29.16 -3.92 -0.09
C ASN A 625 -29.24 -2.85 1.01
N GLY A 626 -30.46 -2.43 1.35
CA GLY A 626 -30.75 -1.37 2.33
C GLY A 626 -31.54 -0.19 1.75
N LEU A 627 -32.11 0.64 2.62
CA LEU A 627 -32.90 1.80 2.23
C LEU A 627 -32.05 2.76 1.36
N ASN A 628 -32.55 3.12 0.18
CA ASN A 628 -31.85 3.92 -0.85
C ASN A 628 -30.58 3.24 -1.45
N ALA A 629 -30.35 1.94 -1.23
CA ALA A 629 -29.16 1.23 -1.73
C ALA A 629 -29.25 0.94 -3.24
N HIS A 630 -29.04 1.95 -4.08
CA HIS A 630 -29.00 1.78 -5.54
C HIS A 630 -27.88 0.82 -5.99
N GLY A 631 -28.17 -0.06 -6.95
CA GLY A 631 -27.21 -1.02 -7.50
C GLY A 631 -26.10 -0.34 -8.31
N SER A 632 -26.46 0.66 -9.13
CA SER A 632 -25.52 1.47 -9.92
C SER A 632 -25.96 2.93 -9.97
N VAL A 633 -25.04 3.85 -9.65
CA VAL A 633 -25.27 5.29 -9.64
C VAL A 633 -24.30 6.00 -10.59
N ALA A 634 -24.83 6.84 -11.47
CA ALA A 634 -24.06 7.86 -12.17
C ALA A 634 -24.53 9.24 -11.71
N GLN A 635 -23.61 10.06 -11.21
CA GLN A 635 -23.87 11.37 -10.62
C GLN A 635 -23.12 12.50 -11.33
N ASP A 636 -23.83 13.57 -11.69
CA ASP A 636 -23.31 14.84 -12.21
C ASP A 636 -22.24 14.69 -13.31
N GLY A 637 -22.53 13.89 -14.34
CA GLY A 637 -21.62 13.63 -15.46
C GLY A 637 -20.72 12.41 -15.29
N GLY A 638 -20.80 11.71 -14.16
CA GLY A 638 -20.16 10.40 -13.98
C GLY A 638 -20.71 9.36 -14.97
N ARG A 639 -19.89 8.34 -15.28
CA ARG A 639 -20.23 7.29 -16.24
C ARG A 639 -20.24 5.89 -15.62
N VAL A 640 -21.36 5.19 -15.73
CA VAL A 640 -21.44 3.76 -15.38
C VAL A 640 -21.57 2.91 -16.64
N ALA A 641 -20.82 1.82 -16.72
CA ALA A 641 -20.93 0.87 -17.83
C ALA A 641 -20.98 -0.59 -17.35
N GLY A 642 -21.53 -1.46 -18.20
CA GLY A 642 -21.53 -2.90 -17.94
C GLY A 642 -21.58 -3.74 -19.22
N THR A 643 -20.83 -4.83 -19.25
CA THR A 643 -20.94 -5.89 -20.26
C THR A 643 -21.12 -7.26 -19.61
N GLY A 644 -22.07 -8.08 -20.10
CA GLY A 644 -22.18 -9.51 -19.75
C GLY A 644 -22.29 -9.88 -18.26
N GLY A 645 -23.09 -9.15 -17.47
CA GLY A 645 -23.12 -9.29 -16.00
C GLY A 645 -24.49 -9.03 -15.36
N THR A 646 -24.53 -8.72 -14.06
CA THR A 646 -25.77 -8.33 -13.36
C THR A 646 -25.60 -7.13 -12.44
N VAL A 647 -26.65 -6.32 -12.30
CA VAL A 647 -26.79 -5.30 -11.26
C VAL A 647 -28.16 -5.45 -10.61
N THR A 648 -28.16 -5.69 -9.30
CA THR A 648 -29.34 -5.95 -8.49
C THR A 648 -29.44 -4.97 -7.33
N ALA A 649 -30.64 -4.44 -7.09
CA ALA A 649 -30.98 -3.67 -5.90
C ALA A 649 -32.15 -4.34 -5.16
N THR A 650 -32.10 -4.36 -3.82
CA THR A 650 -33.06 -5.13 -3.00
C THR A 650 -33.78 -4.34 -1.91
N GLY A 651 -33.35 -3.11 -1.62
CA GLY A 651 -33.93 -2.27 -0.56
C GLY A 651 -35.00 -1.30 -1.04
N GLY A 652 -35.75 -0.73 -0.08
CA GLY A 652 -36.77 0.29 -0.35
C GLY A 652 -36.18 1.56 -0.98
N ALA A 653 -36.94 2.19 -1.89
CA ALA A 653 -36.54 3.38 -2.64
C ALA A 653 -35.21 3.27 -3.42
N ALA A 654 -34.71 2.05 -3.63
CA ALA A 654 -33.54 1.79 -4.45
C ALA A 654 -33.88 1.79 -5.96
N ALA A 655 -32.86 1.60 -6.78
CA ALA A 655 -32.95 1.37 -8.21
C ALA A 655 -31.77 0.49 -8.66
N ALA A 656 -31.93 -0.35 -9.67
CA ALA A 656 -30.79 -1.09 -10.24
C ALA A 656 -29.83 -0.14 -10.97
N LEU A 657 -30.38 0.90 -11.62
CA LEU A 657 -29.65 2.02 -12.17
C LEU A 657 -30.32 3.34 -11.74
N TYR A 658 -29.54 4.28 -11.21
CA TYR A 658 -29.96 5.65 -10.95
C TYR A 658 -29.04 6.64 -11.70
N LEU A 659 -29.65 7.53 -12.48
CA LEU A 659 -29.00 8.67 -13.11
C LEU A 659 -29.41 9.94 -12.36
N TYR A 660 -28.43 10.59 -11.73
CA TYR A 660 -28.55 11.90 -11.08
C TYR A 660 -27.75 12.91 -11.89
N GLY A 661 -28.36 13.96 -12.41
CA GLY A 661 -27.67 14.97 -13.23
C GLY A 661 -28.16 16.39 -12.96
N GLU A 662 -27.74 16.96 -11.82
CA GLU A 662 -28.09 18.33 -11.44
C GLU A 662 -27.22 19.36 -12.17
N ILE A 663 -25.92 19.05 -12.29
CA ILE A 663 -24.87 19.92 -12.82
C ILE A 663 -24.43 19.48 -14.23
N ALA A 664 -24.38 18.17 -14.50
CA ALA A 664 -24.01 17.62 -15.80
C ALA A 664 -24.71 16.28 -16.10
N THR A 665 -24.88 15.95 -17.38
CA THR A 665 -25.62 14.78 -17.85
C THR A 665 -24.91 13.47 -17.48
N SER A 666 -25.53 12.68 -16.60
CA SER A 666 -25.00 11.37 -16.19
C SER A 666 -25.26 10.28 -17.23
N ILE A 667 -24.31 9.34 -17.36
CA ILE A 667 -24.27 8.41 -18.50
C ILE A 667 -24.25 6.94 -18.04
N ALA A 668 -25.15 6.12 -18.60
CA ALA A 668 -25.14 4.67 -18.46
C ALA A 668 -25.02 3.94 -19.81
N ASN A 669 -24.07 3.02 -19.95
CA ASN A 669 -23.90 2.20 -21.16
C ASN A 669 -23.83 0.71 -20.80
N TYR A 670 -24.89 -0.05 -21.08
CA TYR A 670 -25.02 -1.46 -20.72
C TYR A 670 -25.30 -2.37 -21.93
N ASN A 671 -24.57 -3.48 -22.03
CA ASN A 671 -24.70 -4.49 -23.10
C ASN A 671 -24.62 -5.91 -22.54
N GLY A 672 -25.74 -6.64 -22.53
CA GLY A 672 -25.80 -7.98 -21.92
C GLY A 672 -25.69 -7.99 -20.39
N THR A 673 -25.93 -6.85 -19.73
CA THR A 673 -25.96 -6.75 -18.26
C THR A 673 -27.39 -6.59 -17.78
N ASN A 674 -27.91 -7.57 -17.06
CA ASN A 674 -29.29 -7.52 -16.56
C ASN A 674 -29.42 -6.58 -15.35
N LEU A 675 -30.49 -5.79 -15.34
CA LEU A 675 -30.83 -4.83 -14.29
C LEU A 675 -32.07 -5.32 -13.53
N THR A 676 -31.96 -5.57 -12.23
CA THR A 676 -33.07 -6.08 -11.40
C THR A 676 -33.25 -5.23 -10.14
N ASN A 677 -34.47 -4.77 -9.86
CA ASN A 677 -34.79 -4.07 -8.60
C ASN A 677 -36.05 -4.68 -7.96
N THR A 678 -36.04 -4.94 -6.65
CA THR A 678 -37.22 -5.48 -5.95
C THR A 678 -38.24 -4.41 -5.56
N SER A 679 -37.84 -3.15 -5.39
CA SER A 679 -38.71 -2.11 -4.81
C SER A 679 -38.46 -0.72 -5.41
N GLY A 680 -39.50 -0.12 -5.97
CA GLY A 680 -39.40 1.13 -6.73
C GLY A 680 -38.96 0.93 -8.19
N PRO A 681 -38.59 2.01 -8.90
CA PRO A 681 -38.21 1.94 -10.31
C PRO A 681 -36.92 1.15 -10.51
N THR A 682 -36.85 0.31 -11.55
CA THR A 682 -35.61 -0.41 -11.88
C THR A 682 -34.56 0.55 -12.44
N ILE A 683 -34.99 1.54 -13.20
CA ILE A 683 -34.19 2.68 -13.68
C ILE A 683 -34.83 3.98 -13.18
N GLY A 684 -34.10 4.76 -12.39
CA GLY A 684 -34.48 6.12 -12.00
C GLY A 684 -33.67 7.18 -12.78
N VAL A 685 -34.31 8.27 -13.17
CA VAL A 685 -33.64 9.45 -13.75
C VAL A 685 -34.15 10.73 -13.08
N GLY A 686 -33.26 11.41 -12.35
CA GLY A 686 -33.45 12.74 -11.78
C GLY A 686 -32.42 13.72 -12.37
N GLY A 687 -32.88 14.85 -12.90
CA GLY A 687 -32.02 15.72 -13.71
C GLY A 687 -31.66 15.10 -15.06
N ALA A 688 -30.57 15.55 -15.68
CA ALA A 688 -30.16 15.09 -17.00
C ALA A 688 -29.48 13.72 -16.96
N GLY A 689 -30.06 12.72 -17.64
CA GLY A 689 -29.54 11.35 -17.66
C GLY A 689 -29.74 10.62 -18.98
N ASN A 690 -28.66 10.10 -19.56
CA ASN A 690 -28.68 9.30 -20.77
C ASN A 690 -28.32 7.83 -20.50
N ALA A 691 -29.12 6.90 -21.02
CA ALA A 691 -28.87 5.46 -20.95
C ALA A 691 -28.90 4.80 -22.33
N THR A 692 -27.84 4.07 -22.68
CA THR A 692 -27.79 3.15 -23.82
C THR A 692 -27.85 1.72 -23.29
N LEU A 693 -28.92 1.00 -23.60
CA LEU A 693 -29.23 -0.33 -23.08
C LEU A 693 -29.34 -1.31 -24.25
N SER A 694 -28.66 -2.46 -24.15
CA SER A 694 -28.61 -3.44 -25.23
C SER A 694 -28.51 -4.88 -24.74
N ASN A 695 -29.12 -5.82 -25.47
CA ASN A 695 -29.04 -7.27 -25.24
C ASN A 695 -29.37 -7.73 -23.80
N LEU A 696 -30.22 -6.99 -23.07
CA LEU A 696 -30.39 -7.14 -21.62
C LEU A 696 -31.86 -7.24 -21.18
N ILE A 697 -32.06 -7.57 -19.90
CA ILE A 697 -33.37 -7.61 -19.23
C ILE A 697 -33.40 -6.54 -18.12
N VAL A 698 -34.48 -5.74 -18.08
CA VAL A 698 -34.83 -4.80 -17.01
C VAL A 698 -36.09 -5.31 -16.30
N GLN A 699 -36.02 -5.63 -15.01
CA GLN A 699 -37.10 -6.38 -14.33
C GLN A 699 -37.14 -6.23 -12.79
N GLY A 700 -38.14 -6.87 -12.18
CA GLY A 700 -38.24 -7.09 -10.73
C GLY A 700 -39.55 -6.56 -10.17
N SER A 701 -39.55 -5.31 -9.71
CA SER A 701 -40.66 -4.61 -9.03
C SER A 701 -41.93 -4.40 -9.86
N GLY A 702 -41.91 -4.72 -11.16
CA GLY A 702 -42.98 -4.36 -12.09
C GLY A 702 -42.98 -2.89 -12.51
N HIS A 703 -41.96 -2.12 -12.13
CA HIS A 703 -41.75 -0.71 -12.49
C HIS A 703 -40.36 -0.57 -13.11
N TRP A 704 -40.27 -0.38 -14.43
CA TRP A 704 -38.96 -0.43 -15.12
C TRP A 704 -38.27 0.94 -15.23
N LEU A 705 -39.04 2.03 -15.35
CA LEU A 705 -38.52 3.40 -15.47
C LEU A 705 -39.36 4.40 -14.66
N ARG A 706 -38.68 5.27 -13.91
CA ARG A 706 -39.22 6.56 -13.45
C ARG A 706 -38.34 7.71 -13.93
N VAL A 707 -38.97 8.74 -14.47
CA VAL A 707 -38.35 10.05 -14.73
C VAL A 707 -39.08 11.10 -13.89
N ALA A 708 -38.35 11.75 -13.00
CA ALA A 708 -38.91 12.69 -12.02
C ALA A 708 -37.90 13.77 -11.66
N ARG A 709 -38.28 14.73 -10.80
CA ARG A 709 -37.35 15.77 -10.35
C ARG A 709 -36.37 15.15 -9.35
N ILE A 710 -35.22 15.78 -9.14
CA ILE A 710 -34.21 15.24 -8.20
C ILE A 710 -34.77 15.06 -6.79
N GLU A 711 -35.65 15.96 -6.33
CA GLU A 711 -36.32 15.87 -5.02
C GLU A 711 -37.43 14.79 -4.94
N ASP A 712 -37.83 14.17 -6.05
CA ASP A 712 -38.76 13.04 -6.08
C ASP A 712 -38.05 11.68 -5.86
N PHE A 713 -36.72 11.70 -5.70
CA PHE A 713 -35.86 10.55 -5.38
C PHE A 713 -35.10 10.77 -4.06
N PRO A 714 -34.51 9.73 -3.45
CA PRO A 714 -33.52 9.91 -2.39
C PRO A 714 -32.35 10.77 -2.87
N LEU A 715 -31.99 11.80 -2.10
CA LEU A 715 -30.85 12.67 -2.40
C LEU A 715 -29.53 11.92 -2.17
N LEU A 716 -28.63 11.98 -3.15
CA LEU A 716 -27.29 11.42 -3.04
C LEU A 716 -26.44 12.28 -2.09
N LEU A 717 -25.97 11.69 -0.99
CA LEU A 717 -25.13 12.40 -0.02
C LEU A 717 -23.72 12.60 -0.59
N LEU A 718 -23.32 13.87 -0.74
CA LEU A 718 -22.03 14.23 -1.32
C LEU A 718 -20.88 14.04 -0.32
N ASP A 719 -20.29 12.84 -0.29
CA ASP A 719 -18.96 12.68 0.31
C ASP A 719 -17.90 13.37 -0.56
N PRO A 720 -17.04 14.24 0.00
CA PRO A 720 -16.02 14.93 -0.78
C PRO A 720 -15.01 13.94 -1.38
N PRO A 721 -14.24 14.37 -2.40
CA PRO A 721 -12.99 13.70 -2.73
C PRO A 721 -12.09 13.64 -1.49
N LEU A 722 -11.35 12.54 -1.32
CA LEU A 722 -10.33 12.44 -0.29
C LEU A 722 -9.12 13.25 -0.72
N GLY A 723 -8.71 14.17 0.16
CA GLY A 723 -7.39 14.77 0.07
C GLY A 723 -6.32 13.68 0.12
N GLY A 724 -5.28 13.89 -0.67
CA GLY A 724 -4.16 12.99 -0.84
C GLY A 724 -3.40 12.64 0.43
N ILE A 725 -2.41 11.76 0.31
CA ILE A 725 -1.68 11.28 1.48
C ILE A 725 -0.32 11.93 1.57
N LEU A 726 -0.11 12.74 2.61
CA LEU A 726 1.17 13.42 2.81
C LEU A 726 2.34 12.44 2.81
N ASP A 727 3.45 12.90 2.21
CA ASP A 727 4.76 12.28 2.33
C ASP A 727 5.22 12.22 3.81
N LEU A 728 6.18 11.35 4.08
CA LEU A 728 6.72 11.10 5.42
C LEU A 728 7.79 12.11 5.84
N ASP A 729 8.54 12.68 4.89
CA ASP A 729 9.56 13.68 5.19
C ASP A 729 8.99 15.11 5.23
N PRO A 730 9.27 15.91 6.29
CA PRO A 730 8.73 17.25 6.46
C PRO A 730 9.54 18.31 5.69
N GLU A 731 9.70 18.13 4.38
CA GLU A 731 10.02 19.28 3.52
C GLU A 731 8.83 20.26 3.60
N PRO A 732 9.06 21.55 3.92
CA PRO A 732 7.99 22.54 4.03
C PRO A 732 7.54 22.96 2.63
N LEU A 733 6.73 22.09 1.99
CA LEU A 733 6.03 22.42 0.75
C LEU A 733 5.35 23.79 0.91
N PRO A 734 5.53 24.72 -0.04
CA PRO A 734 4.81 25.99 0.00
C PRO A 734 3.32 25.68 0.07
N PRO A 735 2.52 26.44 0.86
CA PRO A 735 1.16 26.05 1.22
C PRO A 735 0.35 25.79 -0.04
N VAL A 736 0.13 24.50 -0.33
CA VAL A 736 -0.66 24.06 -1.48
C VAL A 736 -2.05 24.57 -1.22
N VAL A 737 -2.43 25.64 -1.92
CA VAL A 737 -3.83 26.05 -2.00
C VAL A 737 -4.52 24.86 -2.64
N PRO A 738 -5.34 24.09 -1.89
CA PRO A 738 -5.94 22.90 -2.47
C PRO A 738 -6.78 23.38 -3.65
N VAL A 739 -6.76 22.64 -4.78
CA VAL A 739 -7.68 22.88 -5.91
C VAL A 739 -9.07 22.39 -5.50
N SER A 740 -9.58 23.05 -4.47
CA SER A 740 -10.92 22.98 -3.95
C SER A 740 -11.84 23.52 -5.03
N LEU A 741 -12.27 22.62 -5.92
CA LEU A 741 -13.63 22.60 -6.44
C LEU A 741 -14.62 22.32 -5.29
N ARG A 742 -14.53 23.13 -4.22
CA ARG A 742 -15.56 23.29 -3.21
C ARG A 742 -16.74 23.92 -3.93
N LEU A 743 -17.76 23.13 -4.19
CA LEU A 743 -19.11 23.65 -4.37
C LEU A 743 -19.35 24.69 -3.25
N PRO A 744 -19.79 25.92 -3.56
CA PRO A 744 -19.79 27.02 -2.60
C PRO A 744 -20.47 26.66 -1.28
N LYS A 745 -19.82 26.96 -0.15
CA LYS A 745 -20.39 26.70 1.17
C LYS A 745 -21.52 27.68 1.49
N GLY A 746 -22.69 27.35 0.99
CA GLY A 746 -23.95 28.04 1.16
C GLY A 746 -24.93 27.32 0.25
N ALA A 747 -25.68 26.37 0.80
CA ALA A 747 -26.62 25.57 0.02
C ALA A 747 -27.59 26.53 -0.71
N PRO A 748 -27.65 26.50 -2.04
CA PRO A 748 -28.73 27.17 -2.75
C PRO A 748 -30.07 26.65 -2.25
N VAL A 749 -31.13 27.46 -2.36
CA VAL A 749 -32.50 26.93 -2.25
C VAL A 749 -32.59 25.72 -3.20
N PRO A 750 -33.02 24.53 -2.74
CA PRO A 750 -32.95 23.31 -3.53
C PRO A 750 -33.48 23.52 -4.94
N LYS A 751 -32.57 23.44 -5.92
CA LYS A 751 -32.89 23.73 -7.31
C LYS A 751 -33.77 22.60 -7.81
N VAL A 752 -35.08 22.86 -7.84
CA VAL A 752 -36.09 22.03 -8.51
C VAL A 752 -35.58 21.72 -9.91
N THR A 753 -35.08 20.51 -10.11
CA THR A 753 -34.33 20.12 -11.31
C THR A 753 -35.06 18.96 -11.97
N PRO A 754 -35.81 19.24 -13.06
CA PRO A 754 -36.58 18.21 -13.75
C PRO A 754 -35.71 17.09 -14.32
N GLY A 755 -36.22 15.86 -14.25
CA GLY A 755 -35.73 14.73 -15.00
C GLY A 755 -35.80 14.99 -16.50
N LEU A 756 -34.66 14.83 -17.16
CA LEU A 756 -34.51 14.88 -18.61
C LEU A 756 -33.81 13.57 -19.04
N ALA A 757 -34.62 12.57 -19.38
CA ALA A 757 -34.13 11.24 -19.71
C ALA A 757 -33.97 11.04 -21.22
N GLY A 758 -32.81 10.51 -21.63
CA GLY A 758 -32.55 9.99 -22.98
C GLY A 758 -32.26 8.49 -22.91
N ILE A 759 -33.26 7.64 -23.12
CA ILE A 759 -33.18 6.18 -22.95
C ILE A 759 -33.27 5.50 -24.32
N THR A 760 -32.17 4.92 -24.78
CA THR A 760 -32.12 4.12 -26.01
C THR A 760 -31.98 2.65 -25.65
N VAL A 761 -32.90 1.81 -26.13
CA VAL A 761 -32.99 0.38 -25.82
C VAL A 761 -32.98 -0.43 -27.11
N THR A 762 -32.08 -1.40 -27.21
CA THR A 762 -31.93 -2.26 -28.41
C THR A 762 -31.93 -3.75 -28.05
N ASN A 763 -32.66 -4.59 -28.78
CA ASN A 763 -32.66 -6.05 -28.61
C ASN A 763 -32.77 -6.52 -27.14
N SER A 764 -33.63 -5.89 -26.35
CA SER A 764 -33.73 -6.07 -24.89
C SER A 764 -35.16 -6.32 -24.43
N THR A 765 -35.35 -6.84 -23.21
CA THR A 765 -36.67 -7.02 -22.60
C THR A 765 -36.86 -6.06 -21.42
N LEU A 766 -37.94 -5.28 -21.44
CA LEU A 766 -38.35 -4.37 -20.37
C LEU A 766 -39.62 -4.91 -19.72
N ASN A 767 -39.57 -5.20 -18.42
CA ASN A 767 -40.69 -5.78 -17.67
C ASN A 767 -41.22 -4.79 -16.62
N GLY A 768 -42.34 -4.12 -16.92
CA GLY A 768 -42.99 -3.21 -15.96
C GLY A 768 -43.82 -2.09 -16.60
N PHE A 769 -44.38 -1.20 -15.79
CA PHE A 769 -44.84 0.12 -16.25
C PHE A 769 -43.69 1.15 -16.24
N ALA A 770 -43.91 2.32 -16.85
CA ALA A 770 -43.00 3.47 -16.81
C ALA A 770 -43.75 4.78 -16.52
N ASP A 771 -43.19 5.67 -15.71
CA ASP A 771 -43.79 6.97 -15.39
C ASP A 771 -42.84 8.17 -15.54
N THR A 772 -43.41 9.29 -15.98
CA THR A 772 -42.76 10.59 -16.15
C THR A 772 -43.57 11.62 -15.36
N LEU A 773 -43.10 12.00 -14.17
CA LEU A 773 -43.89 12.88 -13.31
C LEU A 773 -44.09 14.27 -13.94
N PRO A 774 -45.15 15.03 -13.61
CA PRO A 774 -45.42 16.33 -14.21
C PRO A 774 -44.23 17.30 -14.18
N GLY A 775 -43.98 17.98 -15.30
CA GLY A 775 -42.85 18.90 -15.47
C GLY A 775 -41.52 18.24 -15.90
N ASN A 776 -41.46 16.91 -16.02
CA ASN A 776 -40.28 16.17 -16.44
C ASN A 776 -40.41 15.69 -17.91
N VAL A 777 -39.28 15.32 -18.53
CA VAL A 777 -39.21 14.92 -19.95
C VAL A 777 -38.52 13.57 -20.10
N SER A 778 -39.19 12.62 -20.76
CA SER A 778 -38.65 11.31 -21.09
C SER A 778 -38.64 11.05 -22.61
N ASN A 779 -37.47 10.75 -23.15
CA ASN A 779 -37.26 10.38 -24.53
C ASN A 779 -36.85 8.90 -24.56
N VAL A 780 -37.77 8.02 -24.97
CA VAL A 780 -37.56 6.56 -24.96
C VAL A 780 -37.60 6.04 -26.38
N SER A 781 -36.50 5.41 -26.81
CA SER A 781 -36.39 4.75 -28.12
C SER A 781 -36.23 3.25 -27.96
N LEU A 782 -37.24 2.50 -28.40
CA LEU A 782 -37.24 1.04 -28.47
C LEU A 782 -36.85 0.64 -29.90
N LEU A 783 -35.70 -0.01 -30.03
CA LEU A 783 -35.06 -0.33 -31.31
C LEU A 783 -34.83 -1.85 -31.46
N GLY A 784 -34.88 -2.35 -32.69
CA GLY A 784 -34.35 -3.65 -33.10
C GLY A 784 -34.69 -4.82 -32.17
N ASN A 785 -35.90 -5.37 -32.31
CA ASN A 785 -36.46 -6.48 -31.54
C ASN A 785 -36.57 -6.25 -30.01
N THR A 786 -36.61 -4.99 -29.55
CA THR A 786 -36.89 -4.70 -28.14
C THR A 786 -38.34 -5.06 -27.80
N LEU A 787 -38.54 -5.76 -26.68
CA LEU A 787 -39.85 -6.12 -26.14
C LEU A 787 -40.10 -5.36 -24.84
N TRP A 788 -41.14 -4.53 -24.79
CA TRP A 788 -41.65 -3.96 -23.55
C TRP A 788 -42.92 -4.70 -23.14
N ASN A 789 -42.82 -5.51 -22.07
CA ASN A 789 -43.97 -6.09 -21.39
C ASN A 789 -44.53 -5.07 -20.39
N MET A 790 -45.55 -4.33 -20.82
CA MET A 790 -46.17 -3.23 -20.09
C MET A 790 -47.22 -3.76 -19.10
N THR A 791 -46.91 -3.73 -17.81
CA THR A 791 -47.70 -4.37 -16.74
C THR A 791 -48.80 -3.49 -16.14
N GLY A 792 -48.74 -2.16 -16.35
CA GLY A 792 -49.67 -1.19 -15.81
C GLY A 792 -49.65 0.12 -16.62
N ASN A 793 -50.53 1.06 -16.24
CA ASN A 793 -50.62 2.38 -16.89
C ASN A 793 -49.26 3.07 -16.90
N SER A 794 -48.88 3.57 -18.06
CA SER A 794 -47.56 4.15 -18.30
C SER A 794 -47.68 5.51 -18.97
N ASN A 795 -46.70 6.39 -18.73
CA ASN A 795 -46.65 7.69 -19.37
C ASN A 795 -45.21 8.13 -19.67
N LEU A 796 -45.02 8.66 -20.87
CA LEU A 796 -43.74 9.11 -21.43
C LEU A 796 -43.93 10.45 -22.15
N THR A 797 -42.86 11.17 -22.49
CA THR A 797 -42.99 12.37 -23.33
C THR A 797 -42.88 12.02 -24.80
N ASN A 798 -41.78 11.38 -25.21
CA ASN A 798 -41.48 11.07 -26.60
C ASN A 798 -41.14 9.58 -26.73
N THR A 799 -41.96 8.83 -27.48
CA THR A 799 -41.85 7.38 -27.62
C THR A 799 -41.56 6.98 -29.07
N VAL A 800 -40.40 6.37 -29.32
CA VAL A 800 -40.05 5.77 -30.62
C VAL A 800 -40.14 4.24 -30.52
N ASN A 801 -40.85 3.61 -31.45
CA ASN A 801 -41.02 2.15 -31.54
C ASN A 801 -40.61 1.67 -32.93
N ASN A 802 -39.32 1.35 -33.09
CA ASN A 802 -38.70 0.97 -34.36
C ASN A 802 -38.32 -0.52 -34.34
N ALA A 803 -38.91 -1.30 -35.25
CA ALA A 803 -38.74 -2.75 -35.35
C ALA A 803 -38.86 -3.49 -33.99
N SER A 804 -39.77 -3.02 -33.12
CA SER A 804 -39.88 -3.39 -31.70
C SER A 804 -41.33 -3.61 -31.30
N ARG A 805 -41.58 -4.18 -30.11
CA ARG A 805 -42.93 -4.52 -29.63
C ARG A 805 -43.21 -3.95 -28.25
N ILE A 806 -44.28 -3.16 -28.14
CA ILE A 806 -44.91 -2.83 -26.86
C ILE A 806 -46.05 -3.82 -26.67
N GLN A 807 -45.96 -4.69 -25.66
CA GLN A 807 -46.97 -5.69 -25.33
C GLN A 807 -47.65 -5.32 -24.01
N TYR A 808 -48.94 -4.99 -24.07
CA TYR A 808 -49.74 -4.77 -22.88
C TYR A 808 -50.02 -6.14 -22.22
N SER A 809 -49.76 -6.28 -20.92
CA SER A 809 -50.09 -7.52 -20.22
C SER A 809 -51.61 -7.69 -20.11
N VAL A 810 -52.07 -8.93 -19.94
CA VAL A 810 -53.51 -9.25 -19.87
C VAL A 810 -54.22 -8.41 -18.78
N PRO A 811 -55.43 -7.88 -19.02
CA PRO A 811 -56.23 -7.16 -18.02
C PRO A 811 -56.55 -7.99 -16.79
N ALA A 812 -56.29 -7.43 -15.60
CA ALA A 812 -56.53 -8.08 -14.32
C ALA A 812 -56.67 -7.04 -13.17
N PRO A 813 -57.87 -6.47 -12.93
CA PRO A 813 -59.09 -6.57 -13.74
C PRO A 813 -59.17 -5.52 -14.87
N ALA A 814 -58.27 -4.52 -14.87
CA ALA A 814 -58.37 -3.35 -15.74
C ALA A 814 -57.49 -3.46 -17.00
N PHE A 815 -58.01 -2.86 -18.08
CA PHE A 815 -57.25 -2.47 -19.26
C PHE A 815 -56.35 -1.27 -18.94
N LYS A 816 -55.30 -1.07 -19.75
CA LYS A 816 -54.18 -0.18 -19.44
C LYS A 816 -54.02 0.91 -20.51
N THR A 817 -53.40 2.02 -20.12
CA THR A 817 -53.08 3.13 -21.02
C THR A 817 -51.57 3.39 -21.11
N LEU A 818 -51.08 3.67 -22.32
CA LEU A 818 -49.78 4.35 -22.52
C LEU A 818 -50.06 5.76 -23.01
N THR A 819 -49.78 6.78 -22.21
CA THR A 819 -49.86 8.18 -22.63
C THR A 819 -48.49 8.67 -23.13
N THR A 820 -48.44 9.32 -24.29
CA THR A 820 -47.22 9.95 -24.82
C THR A 820 -47.57 11.24 -25.53
N VAL A 821 -46.67 12.24 -25.52
CA VAL A 821 -46.87 13.49 -26.28
C VAL A 821 -46.57 13.25 -27.74
N THR A 822 -45.42 12.63 -28.05
CA THR A 822 -45.13 12.15 -29.40
C THR A 822 -44.97 10.63 -29.47
N TYR A 823 -45.41 10.05 -30.59
CA TYR A 823 -45.23 8.66 -30.94
C TYR A 823 -44.69 8.54 -32.37
N ALA A 824 -43.61 7.78 -32.56
CA ALA A 824 -43.06 7.47 -33.88
C ALA A 824 -42.90 5.95 -34.04
N GLY A 825 -43.72 5.35 -34.90
CA GLY A 825 -43.62 3.95 -35.29
C GLY A 825 -42.76 3.77 -36.54
N ALA A 826 -41.92 2.75 -36.60
CA ALA A 826 -41.22 2.36 -37.83
C ALA A 826 -41.12 0.83 -37.90
N ALA A 827 -42.06 0.20 -38.61
CA ALA A 827 -42.33 -1.24 -38.46
C ALA A 827 -42.50 -1.65 -36.98
N GLY A 828 -43.09 -0.76 -36.19
CA GLY A 828 -43.35 -0.98 -34.77
C GLY A 828 -44.57 -1.86 -34.55
N ASN A 829 -44.58 -2.64 -33.48
CA ASN A 829 -45.72 -3.46 -33.09
C ASN A 829 -46.27 -2.99 -31.74
N ILE A 830 -47.60 -2.95 -31.60
CA ILE A 830 -48.27 -2.85 -30.30
C ILE A 830 -49.26 -4.00 -30.17
N GLY A 831 -49.15 -4.78 -29.09
CA GLY A 831 -50.16 -5.75 -28.68
C GLY A 831 -51.09 -5.14 -27.64
N LEU A 832 -52.36 -4.98 -28.01
CA LEU A 832 -53.44 -4.46 -27.16
C LEU A 832 -54.39 -5.61 -26.80
N ASN A 833 -54.88 -5.64 -25.57
CA ASN A 833 -55.99 -6.50 -25.17
C ASN A 833 -57.30 -5.70 -25.29
N THR A 834 -58.37 -6.33 -25.77
CA THR A 834 -59.66 -5.66 -26.00
C THR A 834 -60.82 -6.60 -25.64
N PHE A 835 -61.86 -6.07 -24.99
CA PHE A 835 -63.16 -6.75 -24.94
C PHE A 835 -63.89 -6.49 -26.27
N LEU A 836 -63.84 -7.45 -27.20
CA LEU A 836 -64.55 -7.31 -28.48
C LEU A 836 -66.07 -7.41 -28.28
N GLY A 837 -66.74 -6.27 -28.23
CA GLY A 837 -68.18 -6.13 -28.05
C GLY A 837 -68.76 -5.00 -28.91
N THR A 838 -69.71 -4.26 -28.36
CA THR A 838 -70.36 -3.09 -28.98
C THR A 838 -69.44 -1.86 -28.96
N ASP A 839 -69.93 -0.73 -29.46
CA ASP A 839 -69.33 0.58 -29.26
C ASP A 839 -68.99 0.84 -27.79
N GLY A 840 -67.88 1.57 -27.54
CA GLY A 840 -67.45 1.93 -26.19
C GLY A 840 -66.97 0.76 -25.31
N SER A 841 -66.81 -0.45 -25.87
CA SER A 841 -66.28 -1.60 -25.12
C SER A 841 -64.88 -1.30 -24.53
N PRO A 842 -64.54 -1.84 -23.35
CA PRO A 842 -63.22 -1.64 -22.74
C PRO A 842 -62.06 -2.19 -23.59
N SER A 843 -60.98 -1.43 -23.69
CA SER A 843 -59.75 -1.80 -24.41
C SER A 843 -58.51 -1.17 -23.78
N ASP A 844 -57.37 -1.84 -23.95
CA ASP A 844 -56.06 -1.20 -23.82
C ASP A 844 -55.97 -0.08 -24.88
N THR A 845 -55.35 1.05 -24.52
CA THR A 845 -55.34 2.26 -25.36
C THR A 845 -53.98 2.96 -25.38
N LEU A 846 -53.49 3.28 -26.58
CA LEU A 846 -52.41 4.27 -26.76
C LEU A 846 -53.03 5.68 -26.77
N VAL A 847 -52.61 6.55 -25.86
CA VAL A 847 -53.07 7.95 -25.78
C VAL A 847 -51.99 8.88 -26.30
N ILE A 848 -52.34 9.75 -27.24
CA ILE A 848 -51.49 10.82 -27.76
C ILE A 848 -52.02 12.14 -27.19
N ASP A 849 -51.21 12.84 -26.40
CA ASP A 849 -51.64 14.02 -25.65
C ASP A 849 -50.93 15.28 -26.16
N ALA A 850 -51.72 16.22 -26.71
CA ALA A 850 -51.29 17.50 -27.30
C ALA A 850 -50.22 17.49 -28.42
N GLY A 851 -49.62 16.33 -28.76
CA GLY A 851 -48.58 16.20 -29.79
C GLY A 851 -48.98 15.40 -31.02
N THR A 852 -48.17 14.41 -31.43
CA THR A 852 -48.32 13.75 -32.74
C THR A 852 -48.03 12.24 -32.71
N ALA A 853 -48.79 11.46 -33.48
CA ALA A 853 -48.43 10.08 -33.85
C ALA A 853 -48.08 9.99 -35.33
N THR A 854 -46.94 9.36 -35.63
CA THR A 854 -46.33 9.34 -36.97
C THR A 854 -45.75 7.97 -37.33
N GLY A 855 -45.50 7.77 -38.62
CA GLY A 855 -44.77 6.60 -39.14
C GLY A 855 -45.67 5.41 -39.45
N THR A 856 -45.26 4.20 -39.07
CA THR A 856 -45.99 2.94 -39.30
C THR A 856 -45.90 1.97 -38.11
N THR A 857 -47.05 1.66 -37.52
CA THR A 857 -47.21 0.66 -36.44
C THR A 857 -48.34 -0.32 -36.74
N LEU A 858 -48.10 -1.61 -36.45
CA LEU A 858 -49.09 -2.68 -36.47
C LEU A 858 -49.73 -2.85 -35.08
N LEU A 859 -51.06 -2.78 -35.02
CA LEU A 859 -51.86 -3.08 -33.85
C LEU A 859 -52.32 -4.55 -33.90
N PHE A 860 -51.88 -5.34 -32.91
CA PHE A 860 -52.34 -6.72 -32.70
C PHE A 860 -53.37 -6.72 -31.57
N ILE A 861 -54.62 -7.06 -31.90
CA ILE A 861 -55.73 -7.04 -30.95
C ILE A 861 -55.96 -8.46 -30.42
N ALA A 862 -55.76 -8.65 -29.12
CA ALA A 862 -56.11 -9.87 -28.40
C ALA A 862 -57.49 -9.71 -27.76
N ASN A 863 -58.46 -10.54 -28.17
CA ASN A 863 -59.75 -10.58 -27.47
C ASN A 863 -59.58 -11.17 -26.07
N THR A 864 -60.11 -10.52 -25.05
CA THR A 864 -60.07 -11.05 -23.67
C THR A 864 -61.22 -12.02 -23.40
N THR A 865 -62.43 -11.48 -23.31
CA THR A 865 -63.68 -12.21 -23.02
C THR A 865 -64.87 -11.64 -23.83
N GLY A 866 -64.59 -10.80 -24.82
CA GLY A 866 -65.61 -10.18 -25.67
C GLY A 866 -66.36 -11.22 -26.51
N PRO A 867 -67.71 -11.20 -26.54
CA PRO A 867 -68.50 -12.17 -27.29
C PRO A 867 -68.57 -11.87 -28.80
N GLY A 868 -68.13 -10.69 -29.24
CA GLY A 868 -68.47 -10.11 -30.53
C GLY A 868 -69.88 -9.50 -30.52
N ALA A 869 -70.01 -8.27 -30.99
CA ALA A 869 -71.30 -7.60 -31.17
C ALA A 869 -71.18 -6.43 -32.17
N VAL A 870 -72.30 -6.01 -32.75
CA VAL A 870 -72.35 -4.94 -33.77
C VAL A 870 -71.92 -3.58 -33.18
N THR A 871 -71.04 -2.86 -33.90
CA THR A 871 -70.67 -1.46 -33.61
C THR A 871 -71.47 -0.52 -34.51
N ASN A 872 -72.39 0.26 -33.95
CA ASN A 872 -73.30 1.16 -34.68
C ASN A 872 -72.93 2.64 -34.60
N LEU A 873 -71.95 3.00 -33.75
CA LEU A 873 -71.50 4.35 -33.47
C LEU A 873 -69.98 4.44 -33.71
N ASN A 874 -69.24 5.05 -32.78
CA ASN A 874 -67.81 5.29 -32.93
C ASN A 874 -66.94 4.02 -32.88
N GLY A 875 -67.46 2.88 -32.43
CA GLY A 875 -66.68 1.64 -32.26
C GLY A 875 -65.92 1.55 -30.94
N ILE A 876 -64.90 0.70 -30.91
CA ILE A 876 -64.04 0.43 -29.75
C ILE A 876 -62.74 1.22 -29.87
N LEU A 877 -62.51 2.15 -28.94
CA LEU A 877 -61.33 3.03 -28.96
C LEU A 877 -60.04 2.26 -28.67
N VAL A 878 -59.00 2.43 -29.51
CA VAL A 878 -57.69 1.76 -29.35
C VAL A 878 -56.49 2.72 -29.46
N VAL A 879 -56.64 3.84 -30.17
CA VAL A 879 -55.71 4.98 -30.09
C VAL A 879 -56.52 6.25 -29.86
N ASN A 880 -56.19 7.02 -28.84
CA ASN A 880 -56.92 8.23 -28.45
C ASN A 880 -56.06 9.48 -28.61
N ALA A 881 -56.42 10.39 -29.51
CA ALA A 881 -55.77 11.68 -29.67
C ALA A 881 -56.55 12.74 -28.89
N ILE A 882 -55.92 13.36 -27.89
CA ILE A 882 -56.54 14.33 -26.98
C ILE A 882 -55.80 15.67 -26.96
N ASN A 883 -56.45 16.71 -26.44
CA ASN A 883 -55.86 18.04 -26.21
C ASN A 883 -55.21 18.68 -27.47
N GLY A 884 -55.77 18.40 -28.65
CA GLY A 884 -55.27 18.91 -29.93
C GLY A 884 -54.23 18.02 -30.63
N ALA A 885 -53.94 16.82 -30.10
CA ALA A 885 -53.05 15.87 -30.75
C ALA A 885 -53.54 15.44 -32.14
N THR A 886 -52.59 15.10 -33.02
CA THR A 886 -52.85 14.63 -34.40
C THR A 886 -52.21 13.28 -34.69
N THR A 887 -52.76 12.53 -35.65
CA THR A 887 -52.23 11.22 -36.06
C THR A 887 -52.14 11.10 -37.58
N THR A 888 -50.98 10.74 -38.14
CA THR A 888 -50.87 10.60 -39.60
C THR A 888 -51.75 9.44 -40.09
N ALA A 889 -52.37 9.57 -41.27
CA ALA A 889 -53.33 8.58 -41.78
C ALA A 889 -52.76 7.17 -42.03
N GLY A 890 -51.42 7.01 -42.04
CA GLY A 890 -50.73 5.72 -42.10
C GLY A 890 -50.12 5.23 -40.77
N ALA A 891 -50.30 5.97 -39.67
CA ALA A 891 -49.64 5.70 -38.38
C ALA A 891 -49.95 4.31 -37.82
N PHE A 892 -51.19 3.82 -38.01
CA PHE A 892 -51.67 2.57 -37.45
C PHE A 892 -52.41 1.72 -38.50
N SER A 893 -52.22 0.41 -38.43
CA SER A 893 -52.97 -0.60 -39.19
C SER A 893 -53.05 -1.90 -38.39
N LEU A 894 -53.92 -2.84 -38.77
CA LEU A 894 -54.05 -4.12 -38.06
C LEU A 894 -52.92 -5.09 -38.46
N GLY A 895 -52.24 -5.66 -37.48
CA GLY A 895 -51.21 -6.69 -37.69
C GLY A 895 -51.76 -8.09 -37.97
N ALA A 896 -53.04 -8.33 -37.69
CA ALA A 896 -53.77 -9.56 -37.99
C ALA A 896 -55.28 -9.28 -38.10
N PRO A 897 -56.08 -10.12 -38.78
CA PRO A 897 -57.54 -10.03 -38.77
C PRO A 897 -58.12 -10.16 -37.35
N VAL A 898 -59.09 -9.32 -37.00
CA VAL A 898 -59.68 -9.26 -35.66
C VAL A 898 -61.12 -9.78 -35.72
N THR A 899 -61.30 -11.10 -35.59
CA THR A 899 -62.60 -11.76 -35.72
C THR A 899 -62.96 -12.57 -34.47
N VAL A 900 -64.20 -12.43 -34.00
CA VAL A 900 -64.78 -13.26 -32.92
C VAL A 900 -66.24 -13.60 -33.25
N ASN A 901 -66.62 -14.87 -33.12
CA ASN A 901 -68.00 -15.35 -33.28
C ASN A 901 -68.74 -14.83 -34.54
N GLY A 902 -68.02 -14.70 -35.66
CA GLY A 902 -68.52 -14.18 -36.93
C GLY A 902 -68.39 -12.65 -37.12
N PHE A 903 -68.21 -11.88 -36.05
CA PHE A 903 -67.98 -10.44 -36.11
C PHE A 903 -66.52 -10.15 -36.45
N THR A 904 -66.26 -9.56 -37.62
CA THR A 904 -64.92 -9.13 -38.05
C THR A 904 -64.77 -7.62 -37.91
N TYR A 905 -63.85 -7.20 -37.07
CA TYR A 905 -63.55 -5.81 -36.79
C TYR A 905 -62.40 -5.31 -37.67
N GLN A 906 -62.58 -4.10 -38.21
CA GLN A 906 -61.59 -3.34 -38.99
C GLN A 906 -61.22 -2.07 -38.21
N LEU A 907 -60.03 -1.54 -38.46
CA LEU A 907 -59.52 -0.34 -37.81
C LEU A 907 -59.82 0.90 -38.66
N PHE A 908 -60.51 1.88 -38.07
CA PHE A 908 -60.87 3.16 -38.71
C PHE A 908 -60.25 4.34 -37.95
N ARG A 909 -59.73 5.32 -38.69
CA ARG A 909 -59.37 6.65 -38.16
C ARG A 909 -60.58 7.56 -38.17
N GLY A 910 -60.73 8.37 -37.12
CA GLY A 910 -61.82 9.31 -36.93
C GLY A 910 -63.09 8.67 -36.36
N SER A 911 -63.73 9.35 -35.42
CA SER A 911 -65.07 9.03 -34.93
C SER A 911 -66.14 9.26 -36.01
N VAL A 912 -67.29 8.60 -35.90
CA VAL A 912 -68.41 8.74 -36.86
C VAL A 912 -69.15 10.06 -36.65
N ASP A 913 -69.19 10.55 -35.42
CA ASP A 913 -69.78 11.82 -35.01
C ASP A 913 -68.85 13.04 -35.18
N ALA A 914 -67.65 12.85 -35.75
CA ALA A 914 -66.57 13.84 -35.88
C ALA A 914 -66.06 14.48 -34.57
N SER A 915 -66.45 14.00 -33.38
CA SER A 915 -65.94 14.46 -32.07
C SER A 915 -64.45 14.17 -31.83
N ALA A 916 -63.91 13.11 -32.44
CA ALA A 916 -62.52 12.68 -32.30
C ALA A 916 -61.96 12.23 -33.66
N PRO A 917 -61.69 13.17 -34.60
CA PRO A 917 -61.26 12.87 -35.96
C PRO A 917 -59.86 12.25 -36.04
N GLU A 918 -59.03 12.48 -35.03
CA GLU A 918 -57.63 12.01 -34.95
C GLU A 918 -57.46 10.68 -34.19
N SER A 919 -58.50 10.21 -33.49
CA SER A 919 -58.51 8.93 -32.76
C SER A 919 -58.82 7.74 -33.66
N TRP A 920 -58.50 6.52 -33.21
CA TRP A 920 -58.66 5.29 -33.97
C TRP A 920 -59.50 4.25 -33.22
N PHE A 921 -60.41 3.61 -33.95
CA PHE A 921 -61.45 2.74 -33.41
C PHE A 921 -61.57 1.44 -34.21
N LEU A 922 -61.91 0.34 -33.52
CA LEU A 922 -62.33 -0.92 -34.15
C LEU A 922 -63.84 -0.88 -34.41
N ARG A 923 -64.27 -1.21 -35.65
CA ARG A 923 -65.69 -1.31 -36.06
C ARG A 923 -65.91 -2.54 -36.93
N ASN A 924 -67.07 -3.17 -36.84
CA ASN A 924 -67.47 -4.29 -37.70
C ASN A 924 -68.65 -3.99 -38.65
N VAL A 925 -69.20 -2.77 -38.56
CA VAL A 925 -70.08 -2.20 -39.59
C VAL A 925 -69.27 -1.19 -40.39
N ALA A 926 -69.35 -1.26 -41.72
CA ALA A 926 -68.79 -0.23 -42.58
C ALA A 926 -69.58 1.07 -42.44
N SER A 927 -68.93 2.15 -42.01
CA SER A 927 -69.52 3.49 -42.05
C SER A 927 -69.81 3.86 -43.50
N SER A 928 -71.10 4.06 -43.84
CA SER A 928 -71.50 4.49 -45.19
C SER A 928 -70.77 5.77 -45.58
N PRO A 929 -70.19 5.86 -46.80
CA PRO A 929 -69.45 7.05 -47.21
C PRO A 929 -70.40 8.26 -47.31
N ALA A 930 -70.10 9.31 -46.53
CA ALA A 930 -70.77 10.60 -46.69
C ALA A 930 -70.35 11.22 -48.04
N CYS A 931 -71.31 11.38 -48.95
CA CYS A 931 -71.05 11.82 -50.32
C CYS A 931 -71.03 13.35 -50.46
N PHE A 932 -69.96 13.89 -51.05
CA PHE A 932 -69.84 15.27 -51.54
C PHE A 932 -68.75 15.33 -52.63
N PRO A 933 -68.82 16.23 -53.63
CA PRO A 933 -69.96 16.82 -54.35
C PRO A 933 -69.79 16.54 -55.89
N PRO A 934 -70.30 17.34 -56.86
CA PRO A 934 -71.49 18.22 -57.00
C PRO A 934 -72.44 17.65 -58.12
N PRO A 935 -73.37 18.39 -58.79
CA PRO A 935 -73.97 19.71 -58.52
C PRO A 935 -75.52 19.67 -58.39
N CYS A 936 -76.14 20.82 -58.10
CA CYS A 936 -77.56 21.09 -58.34
C CYS A 936 -77.68 22.40 -59.16
N ASP A 937 -78.52 22.39 -60.19
CA ASP A 937 -78.70 23.49 -61.16
C ASP A 937 -79.98 24.34 -60.83
N PRO A 938 -80.52 25.28 -61.64
CA PRO A 938 -80.71 26.65 -61.13
C PRO A 938 -82.13 27.23 -61.29
N GLY A 939 -82.32 28.48 -60.84
CA GLY A 939 -83.35 29.39 -61.37
C GLY A 939 -84.68 29.46 -60.60
N GLY A 940 -84.97 30.62 -59.99
CA GLY A 940 -86.21 30.86 -59.23
C GLY A 940 -86.36 32.29 -58.68
N VAL A 941 -86.17 33.31 -59.53
CA VAL A 941 -86.29 34.77 -59.21
C VAL A 941 -87.73 35.30 -59.43
N PRO A 942 -88.12 36.53 -59.00
CA PRO A 942 -87.42 37.64 -58.31
C PRO A 942 -87.99 37.89 -56.87
N ARG A 943 -88.07 39.06 -56.18
CA ARG A 943 -87.89 40.53 -56.39
C ARG A 943 -87.65 41.15 -54.98
N VAL A 944 -86.86 42.19 -54.64
CA VAL A 944 -86.47 43.50 -55.23
C VAL A 944 -87.56 44.59 -55.07
N PRO A 945 -87.29 45.85 -54.61
CA PRO A 945 -86.02 46.59 -54.36
C PRO A 945 -85.84 47.02 -52.86
N THR A 946 -84.99 47.93 -52.35
CA THR A 946 -84.18 49.13 -52.80
C THR A 946 -82.79 49.17 -52.12
N LEU A 947 -81.67 49.61 -52.76
CA LEU A 947 -81.12 50.99 -52.88
C LEU A 947 -80.93 51.75 -51.54
N ASP A 948 -79.87 52.55 -51.31
CA ASP A 948 -79.13 53.40 -52.26
C ASP A 948 -77.60 53.55 -52.01
N ASP A 949 -76.92 54.43 -52.76
CA ASP A 949 -75.48 54.40 -53.11
C ASP A 949 -74.49 55.28 -52.28
N SER A 950 -73.20 54.98 -52.53
CA SER A 950 -71.92 55.55 -52.11
C SER A 950 -71.79 57.08 -52.07
N ARG A 951 -71.14 57.65 -51.03
CA ARG A 951 -70.39 58.93 -51.13
C ARG A 951 -69.19 59.11 -50.16
N LEU A 952 -68.13 59.69 -50.75
CA LEU A 952 -67.06 60.56 -50.19
C LEU A 952 -65.87 59.99 -49.36
N ALA A 953 -64.66 60.38 -49.83
CA ALA A 953 -63.50 60.89 -49.06
C ALA A 953 -62.69 59.94 -48.13
N ILE A 954 -61.37 60.10 -47.90
CA ILE A 954 -60.18 60.64 -48.62
C ILE A 954 -58.96 60.40 -47.68
N LEU A 955 -57.70 60.35 -48.19
CA LEU A 955 -56.44 60.10 -47.43
C LEU A 955 -56.36 58.69 -46.76
N ALA A 956 -55.20 58.09 -46.45
CA ALA A 956 -53.84 58.10 -47.00
C ALA A 956 -53.06 56.93 -46.33
N LEU A 957 -52.39 56.03 -47.08
CA LEU A 957 -50.93 56.02 -47.35
C LEU A 957 -50.08 55.63 -46.11
N ALA A 958 -49.20 54.62 -46.10
CA ALA A 958 -48.86 53.49 -46.99
C ALA A 958 -48.19 52.39 -46.11
N LEU A 959 -48.09 51.09 -46.45
CA LEU A 959 -47.40 50.46 -47.60
C LEU A 959 -45.91 50.89 -47.75
N LEU A 960 -44.94 50.03 -48.06
CA LEU A 960 -44.93 48.59 -48.37
C LEU A 960 -43.53 48.00 -48.03
N VAL A 961 -43.40 46.66 -48.01
CA VAL A 961 -42.11 45.95 -47.96
C VAL A 961 -41.47 45.88 -49.38
N LEU A 962 -40.18 45.51 -49.45
CA LEU A 962 -39.34 45.37 -50.66
C LEU A 962 -38.88 46.73 -51.27
N ALA A 963 -37.69 46.85 -51.90
CA ALA A 963 -36.79 45.80 -52.39
C ALA A 963 -35.27 46.13 -52.30
N SER A 964 -34.48 45.05 -52.28
CA SER A 964 -33.18 44.88 -52.96
C SER A 964 -31.91 45.68 -52.58
N ARG A 965 -30.93 44.88 -52.11
CA ARG A 965 -29.53 44.77 -52.62
C ARG A 965 -28.42 45.78 -52.20
N ARG A 966 -27.42 45.15 -51.56
CA ARG A 966 -25.96 45.18 -51.83
C ARG A 966 -25.07 46.24 -51.17
N LEU A 967 -23.99 45.65 -50.59
CA LEU A 967 -22.57 46.00 -50.68
C LEU A 967 -21.89 46.66 -49.47
N ARG A 968 -20.76 46.05 -49.07
CA ARG A 968 -19.45 46.59 -48.61
C ARG A 968 -19.38 47.89 -47.77
N VAL A 969 -18.41 48.10 -46.86
CA VAL A 969 -17.45 47.26 -46.09
C VAL A 969 -16.62 48.23 -45.20
N VAL A 970 -15.96 47.74 -44.13
CA VAL A 970 -14.77 48.38 -43.47
C VAL A 970 -14.95 49.63 -42.54
N VAL A 971 -14.85 49.35 -41.22
CA VAL A 971 -13.84 49.89 -40.25
C VAL A 971 -14.04 51.21 -39.45
N THR A 972 -13.45 51.18 -38.22
CA THR A 972 -13.04 52.24 -37.27
C THR A 972 -14.00 52.87 -36.22
N ARG A 973 -13.87 52.33 -34.99
CA ARG A 973 -13.42 52.99 -33.73
C ARG A 973 -14.22 54.11 -33.02
N ALA A 974 -14.22 53.95 -31.69
CA ALA A 974 -14.34 54.95 -30.61
C ALA A 974 -15.77 55.48 -30.32
N SER A 975 -16.10 55.92 -29.09
CA SER A 975 -15.24 56.19 -27.92
C SER A 975 -15.83 55.77 -26.56
N ARG A 976 -14.94 55.37 -25.64
CA ARG A 976 -15.00 55.47 -24.17
C ARG A 976 -16.30 55.97 -23.50
N SER A 977 -16.84 55.13 -22.62
CA SER A 977 -16.92 55.41 -21.16
C SER A 977 -16.89 54.09 -20.40
#